data_AF-A0AAD2H4I4-F1
#
_entry.id   AF-A0AAD2H4I4-F1
#
_cell.length_a   1.000
_cell.length_b   1.000
_cell.length_c   1.000
_cell.angle_alpha   90.00
_cell.angle_beta   90.00
_cell.angle_gamma   90.00
#
_symmetry.space_group_name_H-M   'P 1'
#
loop_
_entity.id
_entity.type
_entity.pdbx_description
1 polymer ?
#
loop_
_entity_poly.entity_id
_entity_poly.type
_entity_poly.pdbx_seq_one_letter_code
_entity_poly.pdbx_strand_id
1 'polypeptide(L)'
;MDAVLALAPRRLVARTLCTLAVSTAVYAGYALAAALYRHFTSHLRLLPGPASTHWFWGNSRERIADQDRGLLDEWAKLYGRVYRTRRMMGGYNLVITDTKAIHHFLTQTGVYQKSKMMRTMLGRIVGPGAVALSLVSLQGLRKIMNPAFGLPQVRELTEIFIQKSIQLRDVWLAAATASPENAAPVEALSALSKTTLDIIGLAGFNHDINALAADAHSQPDELADAFEKLFEAETGFDLLGLFISRVPLMSRLPTKQYRTTKAAQARMIASGRRLLAESKREVQQNGSFTSGTGRARDLLALLVKANMDKDIPESQRLSDEDVLAQVPTFLVAGHETTSTAVTWALFALTQHKSVQDRLREEVRGVATDFPTLDELNSLPYLDCIVKETLRLHPPVTQTSRVAVVDDVLPLEEPFTDIHGIAHSSLLIKQGQIVLIPIAMLNRDKSIWGEDALEFKFVFTSMAQPRFTLRRPERWDSSISNSIPGIYSHMLTFIGGPRNCIGYRFALAEMKALLFTLVRSLEFELGVPAEQLSQKGTAIVMRPIVLSEPEKGNQLPLIVRPVSWTPHPCLVHKTRVWSASKCSRARTTENPVMSDSIECGNVDNGSTFMGLRIASVFIILVCSTAGTMFPIAAQRSTWLRVPKPVFEFAKYFGSGVIIATAFIHLLSPGMDELSSPCLSPAWLDYPYALAFCLLSIMSIFLVELIAFRWGTAKLKRIGASHDPHGHRSDYSHAAHGPETSAVPAQAAVPLALAPKVDSYSGRSDPESGKAELKVGLSNIDDSVAARILGIAILEFGVLLHSILIGLTLAVDPNFKILFVVIIFHQTFEGLGLGSRLASLHDTLPPTYHLVPYLAAAVYGISTPIGIAVGLGVRSTYNPGGTTASIVSGILDSLSSGVLIYTGLVELLAHEFLFNKEMINSSNGKLAYAICCMLLGCGIMALLGRWA
;
A
#
# COMPACT_ATOMS: atom_id res chain seq x y z
N MET A 1 -41.82 35.58 19.48
CA MET A 1 -41.58 36.35 18.24
C MET A 1 -42.65 37.42 18.04
N ASP A 2 -43.85 37.19 18.57
CA ASP A 2 -45.00 38.10 18.47
C ASP A 2 -44.86 39.42 19.26
N ALA A 3 -44.10 39.44 20.37
CA ALA A 3 -43.86 40.67 21.13
C ALA A 3 -42.87 41.66 20.47
N VAL A 4 -42.00 41.19 19.58
CA VAL A 4 -41.01 42.05 18.87
C VAL A 4 -41.59 42.59 17.56
N LEU A 5 -42.53 41.87 16.94
CA LEU A 5 -43.24 42.33 15.74
C LEU A 5 -44.31 43.39 16.05
N ALA A 6 -44.74 43.52 17.31
CA ALA A 6 -45.75 44.50 17.74
C ALA A 6 -45.20 45.94 17.90
N LEU A 7 -43.88 46.13 18.04
CA LEU A 7 -43.24 47.42 18.32
C LEU A 7 -42.39 48.00 17.16
N ALA A 8 -42.20 47.25 16.08
CA ALA A 8 -41.51 47.76 14.90
C ALA A 8 -42.51 48.56 14.02
N PRO A 9 -42.19 49.79 13.58
CA PRO A 9 -43.10 50.54 12.72
C PRO A 9 -43.38 49.71 11.46
N ARG A 10 -44.65 49.47 11.14
CA ARG A 10 -45.08 48.60 10.01
C ARG A 10 -44.32 48.89 8.70
N ARG A 11 -43.88 50.13 8.50
CA ARG A 11 -43.04 50.57 7.37
C ARG A 11 -41.62 49.97 7.36
N LEU A 12 -40.99 49.79 8.51
CA LEU A 12 -39.66 49.18 8.62
C LEU A 12 -39.75 47.68 8.33
N VAL A 13 -40.72 46.98 8.91
CA VAL A 13 -40.96 45.55 8.63
C VAL A 13 -41.28 45.34 7.14
N ALA A 14 -42.14 46.17 6.55
CA ALA A 14 -42.45 46.12 5.12
C ALA A 14 -41.22 46.40 4.24
N ARG A 15 -40.38 47.38 4.59
CA ARG A 15 -39.12 47.68 3.86
C ARG A 15 -38.12 46.54 3.95
N THR A 16 -37.96 45.92 5.12
CA THR A 16 -37.07 44.77 5.33
C THR A 16 -37.56 43.53 4.57
N LEU A 17 -38.87 43.25 4.61
CA LEU A 17 -39.46 42.15 3.83
C LEU A 17 -39.32 42.39 2.32
N CYS A 18 -39.50 43.63 1.86
CA CYS A 18 -39.35 43.98 0.45
C CYS A 18 -37.88 43.88 -0.01
N THR A 19 -36.91 44.38 0.78
CA THR A 19 -35.48 44.21 0.47
C THR A 19 -35.05 42.75 0.50
N LEU A 20 -35.57 41.95 1.43
CA LEU A 20 -35.31 40.50 1.47
C LEU A 20 -35.90 39.81 0.23
N ALA A 21 -37.13 40.15 -0.17
CA ALA A 21 -37.78 39.61 -1.36
C ALA A 21 -37.01 39.97 -2.64
N VAL A 22 -36.61 41.23 -2.81
CA VAL A 22 -35.82 41.69 -3.96
C VAL A 22 -34.45 41.01 -3.98
N SER A 23 -33.75 40.96 -2.84
CA SER A 23 -32.44 40.29 -2.76
C SER A 23 -32.53 38.79 -3.07
N THR A 24 -33.60 38.14 -2.61
CA THR A 24 -33.87 36.73 -2.90
C THR A 24 -34.18 36.53 -4.38
N ALA A 25 -34.97 37.41 -5.00
CA ALA A 25 -35.28 37.36 -6.43
C ALA A 25 -34.03 37.59 -7.30
N VAL A 26 -33.17 38.56 -6.96
CA VAL A 26 -31.90 38.81 -7.65
C VAL A 26 -30.96 37.62 -7.52
N TYR A 27 -30.81 37.04 -6.32
CA TYR A 27 -30.00 35.85 -6.13
C TYR A 27 -30.57 34.64 -6.88
N ALA A 28 -31.89 34.44 -6.87
CA ALA A 28 -32.55 33.37 -7.63
C ALA A 28 -32.33 33.54 -9.13
N GLY A 29 -32.44 34.78 -9.65
CA GLY A 29 -32.13 35.12 -11.04
C GLY A 29 -30.67 34.84 -11.40
N TYR A 30 -29.72 35.26 -10.57
CA TYR A 30 -28.30 34.93 -10.74
C TYR A 30 -28.04 33.41 -10.70
N ALA A 31 -28.62 32.70 -9.74
CA ALA A 31 -28.46 31.26 -9.61
C ALA A 31 -29.03 30.51 -10.82
N LEU A 32 -30.18 30.96 -11.34
CA LEU A 32 -30.80 30.43 -12.55
C LEU A 32 -29.94 30.74 -13.79
N ALA A 33 -29.47 31.98 -13.95
CA ALA A 33 -28.58 32.36 -15.04
C ALA A 33 -27.27 31.56 -15.02
N ALA A 34 -26.66 31.39 -13.85
CA ALA A 34 -25.46 30.56 -13.67
C ALA A 34 -25.74 29.07 -13.90
N ALA A 35 -26.93 28.58 -13.57
CA ALA A 35 -27.36 27.21 -13.87
C ALA A 35 -27.55 26.99 -15.38
N LEU A 36 -28.19 27.93 -16.08
CA LEU A 36 -28.39 27.91 -17.52
C LEU A 36 -27.06 28.06 -18.27
N TYR A 37 -26.20 29.01 -17.85
CA TYR A 37 -24.86 29.17 -18.40
C TYR A 37 -24.06 27.88 -18.29
N ARG A 38 -23.96 27.29 -17.08
CA ARG A 38 -23.31 25.98 -16.86
C ARG A 38 -23.97 24.85 -17.64
N HIS A 39 -25.29 24.92 -17.85
CA HIS A 39 -25.99 23.92 -18.64
C HIS A 39 -25.56 23.99 -20.10
N PHE A 40 -25.58 25.17 -20.73
CA PHE A 40 -25.31 25.32 -22.16
C PHE A 40 -23.82 25.23 -22.53
N THR A 41 -22.92 25.67 -21.64
CA THR A 41 -21.46 25.69 -21.87
C THR A 41 -20.72 24.41 -21.44
N SER A 42 -21.42 23.47 -20.80
CA SER A 42 -20.77 22.23 -20.35
C SER A 42 -20.49 21.30 -21.52
N HIS A 43 -19.23 20.89 -21.64
CA HIS A 43 -18.78 19.91 -22.63
C HIS A 43 -19.37 18.51 -22.37
N LEU A 44 -19.76 18.23 -21.11
CA LEU A 44 -20.45 16.99 -20.74
C LEU A 44 -21.82 16.87 -21.41
N ARG A 45 -22.37 17.90 -22.07
CA ARG A 45 -23.60 17.79 -22.87
C ARG A 45 -23.49 16.77 -24.01
N LEU A 46 -22.28 16.60 -24.52
CA LEU A 46 -21.99 15.71 -25.64
C LEU A 46 -22.06 14.24 -25.22
N LEU A 47 -21.93 13.95 -23.92
CA LEU A 47 -22.00 12.58 -23.42
C LEU A 47 -23.43 12.02 -23.46
N PRO A 48 -23.58 10.72 -23.74
CA PRO A 48 -24.84 10.02 -23.52
C PRO A 48 -25.20 10.01 -22.04
N GLY A 49 -26.48 9.88 -21.72
CA GLY A 49 -26.96 9.81 -20.34
C GLY A 49 -28.48 9.91 -20.23
N PRO A 50 -29.05 9.57 -19.06
CA PRO A 50 -30.48 9.58 -18.83
C PRO A 50 -31.12 10.94 -19.07
N ALA A 51 -32.33 10.90 -19.64
CA ALA A 51 -33.19 12.06 -19.71
C ALA A 51 -33.51 12.56 -18.28
N SER A 52 -33.67 13.87 -18.16
CA SER A 52 -33.99 14.50 -16.88
C SER A 52 -35.48 14.46 -16.63
N THR A 53 -35.93 13.73 -15.62
CA THR A 53 -37.37 13.67 -15.27
C THR A 53 -37.90 14.95 -14.62
N HIS A 54 -37.04 15.80 -14.06
CA HIS A 54 -37.47 17.06 -13.47
C HIS A 54 -36.46 18.19 -13.69
N TRP A 55 -36.94 19.39 -14.03
CA TRP A 55 -36.08 20.54 -14.33
C TRP A 55 -35.22 20.97 -13.13
N PHE A 56 -35.80 20.98 -11.91
CA PHE A 56 -35.10 21.31 -10.67
C PHE A 56 -34.26 20.13 -10.14
N TRP A 57 -34.82 18.93 -10.00
CA TRP A 57 -34.13 17.80 -9.38
C TRP A 57 -33.14 17.07 -10.30
N GLY A 58 -33.24 17.25 -11.61
CA GLY A 58 -32.49 16.45 -12.57
C GLY A 58 -32.73 14.95 -12.32
N ASN A 59 -31.66 14.17 -12.35
CA ASN A 59 -31.66 12.74 -12.01
C ASN A 59 -31.36 12.47 -10.52
N SER A 60 -31.24 13.52 -9.70
CA SER A 60 -30.87 13.35 -8.29
C SER A 60 -31.99 12.69 -7.48
N ARG A 61 -33.27 12.97 -7.82
CA ARG A 61 -34.42 12.38 -7.14
C ARG A 61 -34.50 10.87 -7.34
N GLU A 62 -34.35 10.39 -8.57
CA GLU A 62 -34.33 8.95 -8.90
C GLU A 62 -33.20 8.24 -8.20
N ARG A 63 -31.98 8.80 -8.24
CA ARG A 63 -30.83 8.25 -7.52
C ARG A 63 -31.04 8.15 -6.01
N ILE A 64 -31.65 9.17 -5.40
CA ILE A 64 -31.94 9.16 -3.96
C ILE A 64 -33.04 8.14 -3.65
N ALA A 65 -34.02 7.96 -4.53
CA ALA A 65 -35.08 6.98 -4.36
C ALA A 65 -34.59 5.53 -4.58
N ASP A 66 -33.67 5.33 -5.51
CA ASP A 66 -33.10 4.02 -5.87
C ASP A 66 -32.29 3.42 -4.72
N GLN A 67 -31.56 4.23 -3.93
CA GLN A 67 -30.78 3.73 -2.79
C GLN A 67 -29.80 2.60 -3.19
N ASP A 68 -29.15 2.70 -4.37
CA ASP A 68 -28.19 1.71 -4.89
C ASP A 68 -28.81 0.33 -5.22
N ARG A 69 -30.09 0.30 -5.61
CA ARG A 69 -30.82 -0.92 -6.00
C ARG A 69 -30.61 -1.34 -7.46
N GLY A 70 -29.74 -0.64 -8.19
CA GLY A 70 -29.30 -1.05 -9.53
C GLY A 70 -29.52 0.00 -10.62
N LEU A 71 -30.07 1.18 -10.31
CA LEU A 71 -30.30 2.23 -11.30
C LEU A 71 -29.03 2.65 -12.06
N LEU A 72 -27.88 2.70 -11.37
CA LEU A 72 -26.62 3.05 -12.00
C LEU A 72 -26.13 1.93 -12.93
N ASP A 73 -26.38 0.66 -12.60
CA ASP A 73 -26.09 -0.50 -13.45
C ASP A 73 -26.93 -0.47 -14.73
N GLU A 74 -28.22 -0.14 -14.62
CA GLU A 74 -29.11 0.03 -15.78
C GLU A 74 -28.63 1.16 -16.70
N TRP A 75 -28.24 2.29 -16.13
CA TRP A 75 -27.70 3.41 -16.92
C TRP A 75 -26.34 3.08 -17.54
N ALA A 76 -25.47 2.35 -16.85
CA ALA A 76 -24.20 1.91 -17.42
C ALA A 76 -24.41 0.97 -18.63
N LYS A 77 -25.40 0.06 -18.57
CA LYS A 77 -25.77 -0.80 -19.71
C LYS A 77 -26.29 -0.01 -20.91
N LEU A 78 -27.03 1.08 -20.68
CA LEU A 78 -27.63 1.90 -21.74
C LEU A 78 -26.67 2.91 -22.35
N TYR A 79 -25.79 3.50 -21.55
CA TYR A 79 -24.97 4.64 -21.96
C TYR A 79 -23.46 4.35 -21.99
N GLY A 80 -23.05 3.14 -21.62
CA GLY A 80 -21.66 2.71 -21.60
C GLY A 80 -20.91 3.09 -20.32
N ARG A 81 -19.58 2.93 -20.34
CA ARG A 81 -18.72 3.11 -19.16
C ARG A 81 -18.54 4.56 -18.69
N VAL A 82 -18.89 5.53 -19.53
CA VAL A 82 -18.75 6.97 -19.27
C VAL A 82 -20.01 7.69 -19.72
N TYR A 83 -20.74 8.28 -18.77
CA TYR A 83 -22.02 8.94 -19.07
C TYR A 83 -22.29 10.13 -18.15
N ARG A 84 -23.22 10.99 -18.56
CA ARG A 84 -23.63 12.18 -17.77
C ARG A 84 -24.89 11.91 -16.97
N THR A 85 -25.01 12.52 -15.79
CA THR A 85 -26.30 12.63 -15.08
C THR A 85 -26.61 14.08 -14.74
N ARG A 86 -27.89 14.45 -14.67
CA ARG A 86 -28.30 15.83 -14.37
C ARG A 86 -28.36 16.09 -12.88
N ARG A 87 -27.75 17.19 -12.46
CA ARG A 87 -27.70 17.62 -11.06
C ARG A 87 -28.95 18.38 -10.65
N MET A 88 -29.21 18.42 -9.35
CA MET A 88 -30.17 19.33 -8.75
C MET A 88 -29.75 20.80 -9.00
N MET A 89 -30.71 21.63 -9.45
CA MET A 89 -30.54 23.03 -9.88
C MET A 89 -29.60 23.23 -11.09
N GLY A 90 -29.45 22.20 -11.94
CA GLY A 90 -28.81 22.34 -13.26
C GLY A 90 -27.32 21.93 -13.34
N GLY A 91 -26.85 21.78 -14.58
CA GLY A 91 -25.54 21.22 -14.93
C GLY A 91 -25.46 19.70 -14.81
N TYR A 92 -24.26 19.16 -15.02
CA TYR A 92 -24.01 17.72 -15.17
C TYR A 92 -23.00 17.19 -14.15
N ASN A 93 -23.20 15.96 -13.70
CA ASN A 93 -22.16 15.12 -13.15
C ASN A 93 -21.65 14.21 -14.27
N LEU A 94 -20.35 13.96 -14.28
CA LEU A 94 -19.75 12.86 -15.02
C LEU A 94 -19.76 11.60 -14.14
N VAL A 95 -20.23 10.48 -14.67
CA VAL A 95 -20.11 9.17 -14.04
C VAL A 95 -19.08 8.36 -14.83
N ILE A 96 -18.07 7.84 -14.15
CA ILE A 96 -17.02 7.01 -14.75
C ILE A 96 -16.96 5.63 -14.12
N THR A 97 -16.82 4.63 -14.98
CA THR A 97 -16.66 3.20 -14.61
C THR A 97 -15.50 2.55 -15.38
N ASP A 98 -14.91 3.29 -16.31
CA ASP A 98 -13.68 2.92 -17.00
C ASP A 98 -12.51 2.90 -16.02
N THR A 99 -11.84 1.74 -15.93
CA THR A 99 -10.79 1.44 -14.95
C THR A 99 -9.56 2.32 -15.12
N LYS A 100 -9.17 2.62 -16.37
CA LYS A 100 -8.06 3.53 -16.68
C LYS A 100 -8.37 4.97 -16.31
N ALA A 101 -9.59 5.43 -16.60
CA ALA A 101 -10.07 6.76 -16.19
C ALA A 101 -10.11 6.89 -14.66
N ILE A 102 -10.57 5.85 -13.96
CA ILE A 102 -10.61 5.81 -12.50
C ILE A 102 -9.19 5.85 -11.92
N HIS A 103 -8.24 5.10 -12.49
CA HIS A 103 -6.86 5.13 -12.03
C HIS A 103 -6.25 6.54 -12.14
N HIS A 104 -6.45 7.22 -13.28
CA HIS A 104 -6.03 8.62 -13.45
C HIS A 104 -6.71 9.54 -12.44
N PHE A 105 -8.02 9.41 -12.27
CA PHE A 105 -8.80 10.22 -11.32
C PHE A 105 -8.32 10.07 -9.86
N LEU A 106 -7.96 8.85 -9.44
CA LEU A 106 -7.52 8.57 -8.06
C LEU A 106 -6.07 9.00 -7.80
N THR A 107 -5.22 9.01 -8.84
CA THR A 107 -3.81 9.39 -8.73
C THR A 107 -3.61 10.91 -8.82
N GLN A 108 -4.40 11.61 -9.66
CA GLN A 108 -4.34 13.07 -9.86
C GLN A 108 -5.02 13.88 -8.75
N THR A 109 -4.55 13.71 -7.52
CA THR A 109 -5.14 14.35 -6.32
C THR A 109 -5.02 15.88 -6.30
N GLY A 110 -4.05 16.44 -7.06
CA GLY A 110 -3.90 17.87 -7.39
C GLY A 110 -5.15 18.47 -8.02
N VAL A 111 -5.66 17.74 -9.02
CA VAL A 111 -6.76 18.14 -9.90
C VAL A 111 -8.12 17.81 -9.28
N TYR A 112 -8.28 16.60 -8.72
CA TYR A 112 -9.59 16.14 -8.24
C TYR A 112 -9.71 16.28 -6.71
N GLN A 113 -10.51 17.25 -6.27
CA GLN A 113 -10.67 17.58 -4.85
C GLN A 113 -12.13 17.45 -4.38
N LYS A 114 -12.36 17.35 -3.06
CA LYS A 114 -13.74 17.39 -2.52
C LYS A 114 -14.35 18.77 -2.79
N SER A 115 -15.58 18.79 -3.30
CA SER A 115 -16.30 20.04 -3.57
C SER A 115 -16.47 20.89 -2.31
N LYS A 116 -16.56 22.22 -2.45
CA LYS A 116 -16.77 23.12 -1.29
C LYS A 116 -18.01 22.72 -0.48
N MET A 117 -19.09 22.37 -1.17
CA MET A 117 -20.34 21.89 -0.55
C MET A 117 -20.09 20.63 0.30
N MET A 118 -19.40 19.63 -0.25
CA MET A 118 -19.07 18.40 0.47
C MET A 118 -18.14 18.66 1.66
N ARG A 119 -17.14 19.54 1.51
CA ARG A 119 -16.27 19.95 2.63
C ARG A 119 -17.01 20.67 3.74
N THR A 120 -17.96 21.56 3.40
CA THR A 120 -18.79 22.25 4.40
C THR A 120 -19.74 21.29 5.11
N MET A 121 -20.37 20.36 4.38
CA MET A 121 -21.24 19.34 4.96
C MET A 121 -20.45 18.44 5.92
N LEU A 122 -19.33 17.86 5.46
CA LEU A 122 -18.48 17.03 6.31
C LEU A 122 -17.89 17.83 7.49
N GLY A 123 -17.51 19.09 7.28
CA GLY A 123 -17.00 19.95 8.34
C GLY A 123 -18.00 20.28 9.45
N ARG A 124 -19.31 20.14 9.22
CA ARG A 124 -20.32 20.23 10.30
C ARG A 124 -20.34 18.98 11.18
N ILE A 125 -20.03 17.82 10.60
CA ILE A 125 -20.03 16.53 11.30
C ILE A 125 -18.67 16.26 11.98
N VAL A 126 -17.55 16.56 11.32
CA VAL A 126 -16.22 16.18 11.83
C VAL A 126 -15.31 17.37 12.15
N GLY A 127 -15.79 18.60 12.03
CA GLY A 127 -14.94 19.79 12.17
C GLY A 127 -13.88 19.92 11.06
N PRO A 128 -12.81 20.70 11.26
CA PRO A 128 -11.77 20.94 10.25
C PRO A 128 -10.75 19.77 10.08
N GLY A 129 -11.13 18.53 10.41
CA GLY A 129 -10.23 17.35 10.36
C GLY A 129 -9.90 16.82 8.96
N ALA A 130 -9.12 15.72 8.88
CA ALA A 130 -8.59 15.13 7.64
C ALA A 130 -9.64 14.92 6.54
N VAL A 131 -10.88 14.64 6.93
CA VAL A 131 -11.99 14.40 6.00
C VAL A 131 -12.49 15.70 5.32
N ALA A 132 -12.31 16.86 5.95
CA ALA A 132 -12.70 18.17 5.44
C ALA A 132 -11.55 19.02 4.84
N LEU A 133 -10.29 18.61 5.06
CA LEU A 133 -9.09 19.37 4.69
C LEU A 133 -8.79 19.42 3.17
N SER A 134 -8.02 20.45 2.79
CA SER A 134 -7.47 20.66 1.44
C SER A 134 -6.36 19.65 1.11
N LEU A 135 -5.95 19.54 -0.16
CA LEU A 135 -4.92 18.57 -0.59
C LEU A 135 -3.57 18.76 0.12
N VAL A 136 -3.05 20.00 0.17
CA VAL A 136 -1.73 20.31 0.73
C VAL A 136 -1.70 19.97 2.23
N SER A 137 -2.79 20.31 2.94
CA SER A 137 -2.96 19.97 4.36
C SER A 137 -3.07 18.46 4.60
N LEU A 138 -3.66 17.70 3.67
CA LEU A 138 -3.87 16.26 3.81
C LEU A 138 -2.60 15.43 3.59
N GLN A 139 -1.71 15.82 2.66
CA GLN A 139 -0.47 15.08 2.39
C GLN A 139 0.51 15.14 3.56
N GLY A 140 0.71 16.33 4.15
CA GLY A 140 1.52 16.49 5.37
C GLY A 140 0.92 15.73 6.55
N LEU A 141 -0.39 15.86 6.75
CA LEU A 141 -1.12 15.17 7.80
C LEU A 141 -1.04 13.64 7.68
N ARG A 142 -1.13 13.07 6.47
CA ARG A 142 -0.99 11.61 6.27
C ARG A 142 0.42 11.09 6.54
N LYS A 143 1.46 11.87 6.24
CA LYS A 143 2.84 11.48 6.58
C LYS A 143 2.98 11.25 8.10
N ILE A 144 2.30 12.07 8.89
CA ILE A 144 2.29 12.01 10.36
C ILE A 144 1.34 10.90 10.87
N MET A 145 0.20 10.72 10.21
CA MET A 145 -0.83 9.77 10.66
C MET A 145 -0.57 8.31 10.25
N ASN A 146 0.00 8.05 9.08
CA ASN A 146 0.15 6.69 8.55
C ASN A 146 0.88 5.72 9.50
N PRO A 147 1.95 6.11 10.23
CA PRO A 147 2.60 5.23 11.20
C PRO A 147 1.66 4.71 12.29
N ALA A 148 0.64 5.48 12.70
CA ALA A 148 -0.33 5.04 13.71
C ALA A 148 -1.26 3.92 13.20
N PHE A 149 -1.44 3.79 11.88
CA PHE A 149 -2.28 2.77 11.24
C PHE A 149 -1.45 1.67 10.54
N GLY A 150 -0.16 1.57 10.89
CA GLY A 150 0.75 0.53 10.40
C GLY A 150 0.36 -0.87 10.90
N LEU A 151 0.90 -1.91 10.25
CA LEU A 151 0.64 -3.29 10.65
C LEU A 151 1.08 -3.60 12.10
N PRO A 152 2.26 -3.13 12.58
CA PRO A 152 2.67 -3.36 13.97
C PRO A 152 1.68 -2.78 14.98
N GLN A 153 1.17 -1.58 14.72
CA GLN A 153 0.21 -0.89 15.58
C GLN A 153 -1.13 -1.63 15.60
N VAL A 154 -1.64 -2.03 14.43
CA VAL A 154 -2.88 -2.81 14.35
C VAL A 154 -2.75 -4.16 15.07
N ARG A 155 -1.57 -4.80 15.02
CA ARG A 155 -1.29 -6.03 15.78
C ARG A 155 -1.42 -5.80 17.29
N GLU A 156 -0.89 -4.70 17.82
CA GLU A 156 -1.03 -4.34 19.24
C GLU A 156 -2.51 -4.07 19.63
N LEU A 157 -3.29 -3.46 18.74
CA LEU A 157 -4.70 -3.13 18.98
C LEU A 157 -5.64 -4.35 18.87
N THR A 158 -5.18 -5.47 18.30
CA THR A 158 -6.02 -6.64 18.02
C THR A 158 -6.63 -7.26 19.29
N GLU A 159 -5.92 -7.19 20.41
CA GLU A 159 -6.44 -7.66 21.69
C GLU A 159 -7.70 -6.89 22.12
N ILE A 160 -7.72 -5.56 21.94
CA ILE A 160 -8.89 -4.72 22.23
C ILE A 160 -10.08 -5.15 21.36
N PHE A 161 -9.83 -5.43 20.07
CA PHE A 161 -10.88 -5.86 19.14
C PHE A 161 -11.53 -7.16 19.61
N ILE A 162 -10.72 -8.15 20.01
CA ILE A 162 -11.21 -9.42 20.52
C ILE A 162 -11.93 -9.26 21.86
N GLN A 163 -11.37 -8.50 22.80
CA GLN A 163 -12.00 -8.27 24.11
C GLN A 163 -13.40 -7.68 23.97
N LYS A 164 -13.57 -6.62 23.17
CA LYS A 164 -14.89 -6.01 22.94
C LYS A 164 -15.81 -6.89 22.08
N SER A 165 -15.27 -7.72 21.19
CA SER A 165 -16.04 -8.73 20.46
C SER A 165 -16.60 -9.81 21.40
N ILE A 166 -15.80 -10.23 22.39
CA ILE A 166 -16.20 -11.18 23.44
C ILE A 166 -17.29 -10.56 24.32
N GLN A 167 -17.15 -9.29 24.70
CA GLN A 167 -18.18 -8.57 25.45
C GLN A 167 -19.53 -8.57 24.71
N LEU A 168 -19.53 -8.29 23.40
CA LEU A 168 -20.74 -8.36 22.58
C LEU A 168 -21.33 -9.77 22.52
N ARG A 169 -20.48 -10.78 22.29
CA ARG A 169 -20.87 -12.19 22.29
C ARG A 169 -21.55 -12.57 23.61
N ASP A 170 -20.98 -12.18 24.74
CA ASP A 170 -21.48 -12.56 26.06
C ASP A 170 -22.83 -11.91 26.37
N VAL A 171 -23.04 -10.65 25.94
CA VAL A 171 -24.35 -9.98 26.01
C VAL A 171 -25.41 -10.75 25.21
N TRP A 172 -25.09 -11.17 23.99
CA TRP A 172 -26.01 -11.94 23.14
C TRP A 172 -26.26 -13.36 23.65
N LEU A 173 -25.23 -14.04 24.16
CA LEU A 173 -25.36 -15.35 24.79
C LEU A 173 -26.22 -15.30 26.06
N ALA A 174 -26.02 -14.30 26.92
CA ALA A 174 -26.82 -14.10 28.10
C ALA A 174 -28.30 -13.86 27.75
N ALA A 175 -28.58 -13.05 26.72
CA ALA A 175 -29.94 -12.84 26.24
C ALA A 175 -30.59 -14.13 25.71
N ALA A 176 -29.85 -14.93 24.94
CA ALA A 176 -30.37 -16.16 24.35
C ALA A 176 -30.57 -17.27 25.39
N THR A 177 -29.64 -17.43 26.34
CA THR A 177 -29.74 -18.45 27.40
C THR A 177 -30.78 -18.12 28.47
N ALA A 178 -31.15 -16.85 28.64
CA ALA A 178 -32.25 -16.44 29.51
C ALA A 178 -33.63 -16.81 28.94
N SER A 179 -33.72 -17.09 27.63
CA SER A 179 -34.96 -17.45 26.94
C SER A 179 -35.22 -18.97 27.02
N PRO A 180 -36.47 -19.42 27.27
CA PRO A 180 -36.83 -20.84 27.27
C PRO A 180 -36.52 -21.57 25.97
N GLU A 181 -36.53 -20.85 24.84
CA GLU A 181 -36.25 -21.40 23.50
C GLU A 181 -34.75 -21.45 23.18
N ASN A 182 -33.88 -21.05 24.12
CA ASN A 182 -32.45 -20.88 23.92
C ASN A 182 -32.13 -20.01 22.69
N ALA A 183 -32.95 -18.98 22.49
CA ALA A 183 -32.90 -18.07 21.35
C ALA A 183 -33.36 -16.67 21.79
N ALA A 184 -32.70 -15.62 21.29
CA ALA A 184 -33.10 -14.24 21.56
C ALA A 184 -33.12 -13.37 20.30
N PRO A 185 -34.13 -12.48 20.15
CA PRO A 185 -34.08 -11.43 19.16
C PRO A 185 -33.05 -10.37 19.57
N VAL A 186 -32.19 -9.97 18.64
CA VAL A 186 -31.19 -8.90 18.83
C VAL A 186 -31.24 -7.93 17.65
N GLU A 187 -31.01 -6.65 17.92
CA GLU A 187 -30.83 -5.65 16.87
C GLU A 187 -29.32 -5.52 16.59
N ALA A 188 -28.87 -6.11 15.48
CA ALA A 188 -27.46 -6.29 15.21
C ALA A 188 -26.74 -4.97 14.90
N LEU A 189 -27.39 -4.04 14.19
CA LEU A 189 -26.76 -2.80 13.75
C LEU A 189 -26.42 -1.89 14.94
N SER A 190 -27.36 -1.67 15.85
CA SER A 190 -27.19 -0.86 17.07
C SER A 190 -26.13 -1.46 17.98
N ALA A 191 -26.18 -2.78 18.21
CA ALA A 191 -25.20 -3.45 19.04
C ALA A 191 -23.78 -3.36 18.44
N LEU A 192 -23.61 -3.64 17.14
CA LEU A 192 -22.32 -3.49 16.46
C LEU A 192 -21.84 -2.03 16.42
N SER A 193 -22.74 -1.06 16.27
CA SER A 193 -22.41 0.37 16.33
C SER A 193 -21.86 0.75 17.71
N LYS A 194 -22.46 0.26 18.79
CA LYS A 194 -21.97 0.48 20.16
C LYS A 194 -20.63 -0.21 20.41
N THR A 195 -20.48 -1.47 19.97
CA THR A 195 -19.23 -2.22 20.15
C THR A 195 -18.06 -1.59 19.39
N THR A 196 -18.27 -1.21 18.13
CA THR A 196 -17.22 -0.55 17.34
C THR A 196 -16.91 0.86 17.87
N LEU A 197 -17.88 1.56 18.46
CA LEU A 197 -17.66 2.81 19.18
C LEU A 197 -16.75 2.59 20.41
N ASP A 198 -17.02 1.55 21.21
CA ASP A 198 -16.16 1.17 22.35
C ASP A 198 -14.75 0.78 21.91
N ILE A 199 -14.64 0.06 20.78
CA ILE A 199 -13.34 -0.31 20.19
C ILE A 199 -12.55 0.93 19.80
N ILE A 200 -13.13 1.86 19.02
CA ILE A 200 -12.40 3.07 18.62
C ILE A 200 -12.17 4.03 19.79
N GLY A 201 -13.02 4.02 20.81
CA GLY A 201 -12.81 4.74 22.08
C GLY A 201 -11.53 4.29 22.76
N LEU A 202 -11.37 2.99 22.98
CA LEU A 202 -10.19 2.42 23.62
C LEU A 202 -8.95 2.41 22.72
N ALA A 203 -9.07 1.84 21.53
CA ALA A 203 -7.96 1.71 20.59
C ALA A 203 -7.51 3.07 20.03
N GLY A 204 -8.44 4.02 19.90
CA GLY A 204 -8.15 5.35 19.36
C GLY A 204 -7.69 6.36 20.40
N PHE A 205 -8.26 6.31 21.61
CA PHE A 205 -8.13 7.39 22.60
C PHE A 205 -7.88 6.92 24.04
N ASN A 206 -7.68 5.61 24.27
CA ASN A 206 -7.58 5.01 25.60
C ASN A 206 -8.76 5.40 26.52
N HIS A 207 -9.94 5.59 25.93
CA HIS A 207 -11.15 6.04 26.62
C HIS A 207 -12.23 4.96 26.56
N ASP A 208 -12.62 4.44 27.71
CA ASP A 208 -13.67 3.42 27.79
C ASP A 208 -15.04 4.11 27.76
N ILE A 209 -15.64 4.18 26.56
CA ILE A 209 -16.97 4.75 26.35
C ILE A 209 -18.05 3.90 27.02
N ASN A 210 -17.83 2.58 27.05
CA ASN A 210 -18.74 1.58 27.60
C ASN A 210 -20.18 1.67 27.05
N ALA A 211 -20.34 2.04 25.78
CA ALA A 211 -21.62 2.18 25.09
C ALA A 211 -22.41 0.88 25.04
N LEU A 212 -21.73 -0.28 24.99
CA LEU A 212 -22.40 -1.58 24.93
C LEU A 212 -23.01 -2.00 26.28
N ALA A 213 -22.34 -1.74 27.41
CA ALA A 213 -22.81 -2.15 28.73
C ALA A 213 -23.58 -1.06 29.48
N ALA A 214 -23.71 0.15 28.92
CA ALA A 214 -24.56 1.19 29.47
C ALA A 214 -26.01 0.67 29.58
N ASP A 215 -26.49 0.54 30.82
CA ASP A 215 -27.89 0.23 31.09
C ASP A 215 -28.78 1.44 30.75
N ALA A 216 -30.09 1.23 30.62
CA ALA A 216 -31.05 2.32 30.36
C ALA A 216 -31.11 3.38 31.48
N HIS A 217 -30.38 3.18 32.59
CA HIS A 217 -30.38 4.02 33.79
C HIS A 217 -29.06 4.76 34.02
N SER A 218 -28.00 4.42 33.30
CA SER A 218 -26.68 5.05 33.36
C SER A 218 -26.65 6.30 32.50
N GLN A 219 -25.97 7.33 32.98
CA GLN A 219 -25.69 8.49 32.13
C GLN A 219 -24.77 8.06 31.00
N PRO A 220 -25.12 8.33 29.73
CA PRO A 220 -24.26 8.03 28.61
C PRO A 220 -22.94 8.81 28.75
N ASP A 221 -21.84 8.19 28.32
CA ASP A 221 -20.55 8.86 28.26
C ASP A 221 -20.66 10.19 27.50
N GLU A 222 -19.98 11.23 27.98
CA GLU A 222 -20.10 12.58 27.44
C GLU A 222 -19.71 12.65 25.95
N LEU A 223 -18.71 11.87 25.54
CA LEU A 223 -18.24 11.83 24.15
C LEU A 223 -19.27 11.11 23.26
N ALA A 224 -19.84 10.00 23.73
CA ALA A 224 -20.89 9.27 23.03
C ALA A 224 -22.18 10.11 22.88
N ASP A 225 -22.65 10.76 23.95
CA ASP A 225 -23.85 11.62 23.91
C ASP A 225 -23.66 12.84 22.99
N ALA A 226 -22.49 13.48 23.06
CA ALA A 226 -22.18 14.59 22.16
C ALA A 226 -22.12 14.13 20.70
N PHE A 227 -21.61 12.93 20.46
CA PHE A 227 -21.52 12.34 19.14
C PHE A 227 -22.89 11.99 18.56
N GLU A 228 -23.74 11.28 19.31
CA GLU A 228 -25.09 10.88 18.88
C GLU A 228 -25.95 12.09 18.50
N LYS A 229 -25.94 13.13 19.34
CA LYS A 229 -26.65 14.40 19.06
C LYS A 229 -26.16 15.12 17.80
N LEU A 230 -24.88 14.98 17.46
CA LEU A 230 -24.32 15.56 16.25
C LEU A 230 -24.82 14.82 15.00
N PHE A 231 -24.95 13.50 15.10
CA PHE A 231 -25.39 12.64 14.02
C PHE A 231 -26.90 12.75 13.77
N GLU A 232 -27.72 12.72 14.83
CA GLU A 232 -29.17 12.93 14.76
C GLU A 232 -29.56 14.27 14.14
N ALA A 233 -28.74 15.31 14.33
CA ALA A 233 -28.99 16.62 13.74
C ALA A 233 -28.79 16.66 12.20
N GLU A 234 -28.14 15.65 11.61
CA GLU A 234 -27.70 15.61 10.20
C GLU A 234 -28.27 14.42 9.39
N THR A 235 -29.10 13.55 9.98
CA THR A 235 -29.64 12.32 9.33
C THR A 235 -30.84 12.55 8.39
N GLY A 236 -31.25 13.80 8.15
CA GLY A 236 -32.37 14.13 7.26
C GLY A 236 -31.94 14.81 5.96
N PHE A 237 -32.50 14.38 4.81
CA PHE A 237 -32.47 15.17 3.58
C PHE A 237 -33.43 16.35 3.72
N ASP A 238 -33.02 17.38 4.46
CA ASP A 238 -33.81 18.58 4.63
C ASP A 238 -33.60 19.52 3.43
N LEU A 239 -34.64 19.61 2.60
CA LEU A 239 -34.76 20.57 1.50
C LEU A 239 -34.45 22.00 1.94
N LEU A 240 -34.90 22.36 3.16
CA LEU A 240 -34.66 23.66 3.76
C LEU A 240 -33.18 23.81 4.14
N GLY A 241 -32.57 22.81 4.76
CA GLY A 241 -31.13 22.76 5.05
C GLY A 241 -30.25 22.88 3.80
N LEU A 242 -30.65 22.26 2.69
CA LEU A 242 -29.93 22.34 1.42
C LEU A 242 -30.06 23.75 0.78
N PHE A 243 -31.23 24.37 0.89
CA PHE A 243 -31.46 25.76 0.48
C PHE A 243 -30.66 26.75 1.36
N ILE A 244 -30.68 26.58 2.69
CA ILE A 244 -29.90 27.35 3.67
C ILE A 244 -28.40 27.22 3.39
N SER A 245 -27.92 26.03 3.00
CA SER A 245 -26.49 25.80 2.70
C SER A 245 -25.99 26.57 1.46
N ARG A 246 -26.90 26.96 0.55
CA ARG A 246 -26.58 27.69 -0.68
C ARG A 246 -26.66 29.21 -0.49
N VAL A 247 -27.42 29.68 0.49
CA VAL A 247 -27.59 31.10 0.83
C VAL A 247 -26.76 31.44 2.08
N PRO A 248 -25.56 32.04 1.93
CA PRO A 248 -24.61 32.23 3.04
C PRO A 248 -25.13 33.07 4.21
N LEU A 249 -26.18 33.86 3.98
CA LEU A 249 -26.79 34.70 4.99
C LEU A 249 -27.80 33.93 5.87
N MET A 250 -28.49 32.93 5.31
CA MET A 250 -29.46 32.11 6.05
C MET A 250 -28.79 31.12 7.00
N SER A 251 -27.54 30.72 6.73
CA SER A 251 -26.75 29.90 7.66
C SER A 251 -26.36 30.61 8.96
N ARG A 252 -26.72 31.90 9.13
CA ARG A 252 -26.57 32.65 10.38
C ARG A 252 -27.83 32.63 11.25
N LEU A 253 -28.93 32.06 10.78
CA LEU A 253 -30.16 31.94 11.56
C LEU A 253 -29.97 30.90 12.67
N PRO A 254 -30.13 31.28 13.96
CA PRO A 254 -29.88 30.39 15.07
C PRO A 254 -31.07 29.43 15.27
N THR A 255 -31.17 28.41 14.40
CA THR A 255 -32.15 27.33 14.53
C THR A 255 -31.86 26.45 15.75
N LYS A 256 -32.87 25.70 16.23
CA LYS A 256 -32.69 24.74 17.34
C LYS A 256 -31.59 23.73 17.00
N GLN A 257 -31.60 23.18 15.78
CA GLN A 257 -30.55 22.30 15.26
C GLN A 257 -29.17 22.96 15.28
N TYR A 258 -29.02 24.20 14.79
CA TYR A 258 -27.73 24.90 14.82
C TYR A 258 -27.18 25.04 16.25
N ARG A 259 -28.04 25.33 17.24
CA ARG A 259 -27.63 25.42 18.65
C ARG A 259 -27.23 24.05 19.20
N THR A 260 -27.99 23.00 18.90
CA THR A 260 -27.69 21.62 19.33
C THR A 260 -26.36 21.14 18.74
N THR A 261 -26.18 21.26 17.42
CA THR A 261 -24.93 20.90 16.71
C THR A 261 -23.73 21.67 17.28
N LYS A 262 -23.87 22.97 17.52
CA LYS A 262 -22.79 23.79 18.09
C LYS A 262 -22.45 23.40 19.53
N ALA A 263 -23.45 23.07 20.35
CA ALA A 263 -23.23 22.60 21.71
C ALA A 263 -22.57 21.22 21.75
N ALA A 264 -22.99 20.30 20.87
CA ALA A 264 -22.37 18.99 20.69
C ALA A 264 -20.91 19.10 20.25
N GLN A 265 -20.60 19.92 19.25
CA GLN A 265 -19.22 20.19 18.83
C GLN A 265 -18.36 20.76 19.95
N ALA A 266 -18.91 21.69 20.76
CA ALA A 266 -18.17 22.27 21.89
C ALA A 266 -17.83 21.20 22.94
N ARG A 267 -18.74 20.28 23.25
CA ARG A 267 -18.48 19.15 24.14
C ARG A 267 -17.41 18.21 23.58
N MET A 268 -17.53 17.80 22.31
CA MET A 268 -16.51 16.94 21.67
C MET A 268 -15.10 17.56 21.70
N ILE A 269 -14.98 18.88 21.46
CA ILE A 269 -13.70 19.59 21.55
C ILE A 269 -13.18 19.60 23.00
N ALA A 270 -14.06 19.82 23.99
CA ALA A 270 -13.67 19.80 25.39
C ALA A 270 -13.16 18.42 25.83
N SER A 271 -13.89 17.35 25.50
CA SER A 271 -13.46 15.97 25.77
C SER A 271 -12.18 15.63 25.02
N GLY A 272 -12.06 16.01 23.74
CA GLY A 272 -10.83 15.82 22.96
C GLY A 272 -9.61 16.51 23.58
N ARG A 273 -9.76 17.73 24.12
CA ARG A 273 -8.68 18.46 24.82
C ARG A 273 -8.20 17.73 26.06
N ARG A 274 -9.13 17.14 26.81
CA ARG A 274 -8.80 16.34 27.98
C ARG A 274 -7.99 15.10 27.58
N LEU A 275 -8.47 14.35 26.59
CA LEU A 275 -7.79 13.15 26.07
C LEU A 275 -6.39 13.49 25.54
N LEU A 276 -6.25 14.56 24.76
CA LEU A 276 -4.95 14.99 24.25
C LEU A 276 -3.98 15.38 25.37
N ALA A 277 -4.46 16.06 26.42
CA ALA A 277 -3.64 16.42 27.56
C ALA A 277 -3.18 15.19 28.36
N GLU A 278 -4.05 14.20 28.51
CA GLU A 278 -3.73 12.91 29.13
C GLU A 278 -2.69 12.14 28.31
N SER A 279 -2.90 11.95 27.00
CA SER A 279 -1.94 11.28 26.11
C SER A 279 -0.57 11.98 26.09
N LYS A 280 -0.53 13.31 26.10
CA LYS A 280 0.74 14.06 26.18
C LYS A 280 1.49 13.81 27.49
N ARG A 281 0.78 13.75 28.62
CA ARG A 281 1.39 13.47 29.93
C ARG A 281 1.99 12.07 29.96
N GLU A 282 1.28 11.07 29.41
CA GLU A 282 1.77 9.70 29.35
C GLU A 282 3.04 9.57 28.48
N VAL A 283 3.06 10.22 27.31
CA VAL A 283 4.23 10.24 26.42
C VAL A 283 5.43 10.92 27.08
N GLN A 284 5.21 11.99 27.86
CA GLN A 284 6.28 12.72 28.54
C GLN A 284 6.83 11.99 29.78
N GLN A 285 5.97 11.33 30.56
CA GLN A 285 6.37 10.65 31.79
C GLN A 285 7.10 9.33 31.54
N ASN A 286 6.71 8.58 30.50
CA ASN A 286 7.25 7.23 30.31
C ASN A 286 8.60 7.17 29.59
N GLY A 287 9.09 8.27 28.99
CA GLY A 287 10.49 8.52 28.55
C GLY A 287 11.18 7.50 27.61
N SER A 288 10.60 6.31 27.42
CA SER A 288 11.16 5.12 26.81
C SER A 288 10.01 4.24 26.29
N PHE A 289 10.28 3.52 25.20
CA PHE A 289 9.33 2.74 24.40
C PHE A 289 8.84 1.44 25.07
N THR A 290 9.02 1.25 26.38
CA THR A 290 8.67 0.02 27.10
C THR A 290 7.94 0.32 28.40
N SER A 291 6.61 0.29 28.39
CA SER A 291 5.85 0.10 29.63
C SER A 291 5.72 -1.40 29.86
N GLY A 292 6.33 -1.91 30.94
CA GLY A 292 6.24 -3.31 31.38
C GLY A 292 4.84 -3.71 31.88
N THR A 293 3.77 -3.13 31.34
CA THR A 293 2.38 -3.30 31.81
C THR A 293 1.42 -3.83 30.74
N GLY A 294 1.87 -4.16 29.53
CA GLY A 294 1.04 -4.85 28.53
C GLY A 294 -0.18 -4.08 28.03
N ARG A 295 -0.25 -2.75 28.20
CA ARG A 295 -1.36 -1.93 27.69
C ARG A 295 -1.07 -1.51 26.25
N ALA A 296 -1.96 -1.87 25.32
CA ALA A 296 -1.90 -1.45 23.92
C ALA A 296 -1.90 0.09 23.82
N ARG A 297 -1.04 0.66 22.97
CA ARG A 297 -0.96 2.12 22.78
C ARG A 297 -2.10 2.62 21.91
N ASP A 298 -2.80 3.65 22.36
CA ASP A 298 -3.88 4.25 21.59
C ASP A 298 -3.37 5.10 20.41
N LEU A 299 -4.22 5.28 19.39
CA LEU A 299 -3.88 6.03 18.18
C LEU A 299 -3.49 7.49 18.48
N LEU A 300 -4.13 8.15 19.46
CA LEU A 300 -3.84 9.54 19.79
C LEU A 300 -2.42 9.70 20.37
N ALA A 301 -2.00 8.82 21.27
CA ALA A 301 -0.64 8.79 21.80
C ALA A 301 0.40 8.53 20.68
N LEU A 302 0.10 7.63 19.75
CA LEU A 302 0.95 7.36 18.59
C LEU A 302 1.05 8.58 17.66
N LEU A 303 -0.04 9.32 17.47
CA LEU A 303 -0.05 10.56 16.68
C LEU A 303 0.74 11.68 17.34
N VAL A 304 0.59 11.87 18.66
CA VAL A 304 1.38 12.84 19.43
C VAL A 304 2.86 12.53 19.30
N LYS A 305 3.25 11.25 19.42
CA LYS A 305 4.62 10.81 19.20
C LYS A 305 5.09 11.10 17.77
N ALA A 306 4.35 10.65 16.76
CA ALA A 306 4.74 10.82 15.37
C ALA A 306 4.92 12.31 15.05
N ASN A 307 4.11 13.18 15.64
CA ASN A 307 4.22 14.63 15.51
C ASN A 307 5.44 15.25 16.24
N MET A 308 5.94 14.58 17.29
CA MET A 308 7.14 14.99 18.05
C MET A 308 8.45 14.45 17.46
N ASP A 309 8.39 13.71 16.36
CA ASP A 309 9.58 13.15 15.70
C ASP A 309 10.56 14.25 15.29
N LYS A 310 11.86 13.97 15.44
CA LYS A 310 12.95 14.90 15.11
C LYS A 310 13.12 15.06 13.60
N ASP A 311 12.69 14.08 12.82
CA ASP A 311 12.78 14.09 11.35
C ASP A 311 11.68 14.94 10.69
N ILE A 312 10.74 15.49 11.48
CA ILE A 312 9.70 16.40 11.01
C ILE A 312 10.11 17.85 11.30
N PRO A 313 10.31 18.69 10.27
CA PRO A 313 10.57 20.11 10.45
C PRO A 313 9.47 20.75 11.29
N GLU A 314 9.81 21.71 12.16
CA GLU A 314 8.81 22.39 13.02
C GLU A 314 7.66 23.01 12.21
N SER A 315 7.95 23.48 10.99
CA SER A 315 6.94 24.03 10.07
C SER A 315 5.92 23.01 9.53
N GLN A 316 6.16 21.70 9.72
CA GLN A 316 5.29 20.61 9.28
C GLN A 316 4.60 19.88 10.44
N ARG A 317 4.90 20.24 11.70
CA ARG A 317 4.25 19.66 12.87
C ARG A 317 2.81 20.14 12.99
N LEU A 318 1.92 19.26 13.42
CA LEU A 318 0.53 19.54 13.74
C LEU A 318 0.45 20.37 15.02
N SER A 319 -0.37 21.41 15.02
CA SER A 319 -0.76 22.09 16.25
C SER A 319 -1.69 21.19 17.08
N ASP A 320 -1.86 21.51 18.36
CA ASP A 320 -2.82 20.80 19.22
C ASP A 320 -4.24 20.85 18.64
N GLU A 321 -4.63 22.00 18.07
CA GLU A 321 -5.93 22.16 17.42
C GLU A 321 -6.05 21.29 16.16
N ASP A 322 -4.98 21.09 15.40
CA ASP A 322 -4.97 20.19 14.24
C ASP A 322 -5.11 18.71 14.63
N VAL A 323 -4.51 18.31 15.77
CA VAL A 323 -4.64 16.97 16.35
C VAL A 323 -6.06 16.77 16.89
N LEU A 324 -6.59 17.75 17.63
CA LEU A 324 -7.96 17.72 18.17
C LEU A 324 -9.02 17.64 17.07
N ALA A 325 -8.78 18.28 15.92
CA ALA A 325 -9.65 18.18 14.77
C ALA A 325 -9.75 16.76 14.19
N GLN A 326 -8.80 15.85 14.52
CA GLN A 326 -8.85 14.46 14.08
C GLN A 326 -9.71 13.56 14.96
N VAL A 327 -9.90 13.90 16.25
CA VAL A 327 -10.71 13.11 17.19
C VAL A 327 -12.11 12.80 16.65
N PRO A 328 -12.95 13.80 16.28
CA PRO A 328 -14.27 13.53 15.70
C PRO A 328 -14.18 12.79 14.36
N THR A 329 -13.10 13.01 13.60
CA THR A 329 -12.89 12.34 12.32
C THR A 329 -12.66 10.83 12.50
N PHE A 330 -11.82 10.43 13.45
CA PHE A 330 -11.54 9.00 13.71
C PHE A 330 -12.72 8.30 14.37
N LEU A 331 -13.43 8.97 15.29
CA LEU A 331 -14.66 8.41 15.86
C LEU A 331 -15.64 8.07 14.74
N VAL A 332 -16.04 9.04 13.90
CA VAL A 332 -16.98 8.79 12.79
C VAL A 332 -16.47 7.73 11.82
N ALA A 333 -15.23 7.89 11.33
CA ALA A 333 -14.72 7.06 10.26
C ALA A 333 -14.44 5.62 10.72
N GLY A 334 -14.02 5.45 11.98
CA GLY A 334 -13.59 4.18 12.55
C GLY A 334 -14.73 3.25 12.95
N HIS A 335 -15.85 3.76 13.48
CA HIS A 335 -16.92 2.87 13.96
C HIS A 335 -18.02 2.63 12.92
N GLU A 336 -18.56 3.67 12.27
CA GLU A 336 -19.76 3.51 11.44
C GLU A 336 -19.56 2.66 10.20
N THR A 337 -18.36 2.70 9.63
CA THR A 337 -18.04 1.94 8.43
C THR A 337 -17.88 0.45 8.77
N THR A 338 -17.16 0.12 9.85
CA THR A 338 -16.97 -1.26 10.29
C THR A 338 -18.26 -1.88 10.82
N SER A 339 -19.04 -1.15 11.64
CA SER A 339 -20.33 -1.64 12.16
C SER A 339 -21.27 -2.02 11.03
N THR A 340 -21.37 -1.16 10.01
CA THR A 340 -22.16 -1.39 8.80
C THR A 340 -21.63 -2.60 8.01
N ALA A 341 -20.31 -2.74 7.85
CA ALA A 341 -19.72 -3.87 7.13
C ALA A 341 -19.99 -5.21 7.82
N VAL A 342 -19.82 -5.28 9.14
CA VAL A 342 -20.11 -6.51 9.92
C VAL A 342 -21.60 -6.80 9.95
N THR A 343 -22.45 -5.77 10.00
CA THR A 343 -23.91 -5.95 9.88
C THR A 343 -24.27 -6.62 8.55
N TRP A 344 -23.69 -6.18 7.43
CA TRP A 344 -23.89 -6.82 6.13
C TRP A 344 -23.27 -8.23 6.04
N ALA A 345 -22.14 -8.48 6.72
CA ALA A 345 -21.58 -9.82 6.83
C ALA A 345 -22.55 -10.78 7.55
N LEU A 346 -23.11 -10.36 8.69
CA LEU A 346 -24.09 -11.16 9.42
C LEU A 346 -25.36 -11.38 8.58
N PHE A 347 -25.85 -10.35 7.88
CA PHE A 347 -26.94 -10.50 6.91
C PHE A 347 -26.61 -11.57 5.86
N ALA A 348 -25.46 -11.50 5.19
CA ALA A 348 -25.06 -12.48 4.19
C ALA A 348 -24.96 -13.91 4.77
N LEU A 349 -24.44 -14.07 5.99
CA LEU A 349 -24.38 -15.35 6.69
C LEU A 349 -25.75 -15.92 7.06
N THR A 350 -26.77 -15.07 7.26
CA THR A 350 -28.15 -15.53 7.47
C THR A 350 -28.80 -16.05 6.18
N GLN A 351 -28.38 -15.54 5.02
CA GLN A 351 -28.89 -15.99 3.72
C GLN A 351 -28.24 -17.31 3.28
N HIS A 352 -27.07 -17.65 3.81
CA HIS A 352 -26.28 -18.81 3.42
C HIS A 352 -25.85 -19.64 4.63
N LYS A 353 -26.76 -20.47 5.13
CA LYS A 353 -26.52 -21.23 6.36
C LYS A 353 -25.32 -22.19 6.28
N SER A 354 -25.15 -22.86 5.14
CA SER A 354 -23.98 -23.72 4.88
C SER A 354 -22.65 -22.98 4.90
N VAL A 355 -22.64 -21.69 4.51
CA VAL A 355 -21.45 -20.83 4.60
C VAL A 355 -21.17 -20.47 6.06
N GLN A 356 -22.22 -20.17 6.83
CA GLN A 356 -22.10 -19.91 8.26
C GLN A 356 -21.52 -21.12 9.02
N ASP A 357 -22.00 -22.33 8.71
CA ASP A 357 -21.53 -23.56 9.35
C ASP A 357 -20.08 -23.88 8.99
N ARG A 358 -19.70 -23.71 7.73
CA ARG A 358 -18.32 -23.91 7.29
C ARG A 358 -17.35 -22.88 7.89
N LEU A 359 -17.77 -21.61 8.01
CA LEU A 359 -16.97 -20.61 8.72
C LEU A 359 -16.80 -21.01 10.18
N ARG A 360 -17.86 -21.51 10.81
CA ARG A 360 -17.83 -21.98 12.19
C ARG A 360 -16.83 -23.13 12.39
N GLU A 361 -16.77 -24.08 11.47
CA GLU A 361 -15.78 -25.16 11.49
C GLU A 361 -14.34 -24.63 11.44
N GLU A 362 -14.05 -23.68 10.54
CA GLU A 362 -12.72 -23.07 10.42
C GLU A 362 -12.33 -22.32 11.70
N VAL A 363 -13.18 -21.41 12.19
CA VAL A 363 -12.85 -20.59 13.37
C VAL A 363 -12.77 -21.43 14.66
N ARG A 364 -13.45 -22.59 14.72
CA ARG A 364 -13.33 -23.56 15.82
C ARG A 364 -12.03 -24.35 15.78
N GLY A 365 -11.35 -24.42 14.63
CA GLY A 365 -10.02 -25.02 14.52
C GLY A 365 -8.96 -24.29 15.34
N VAL A 366 -9.19 -23.02 15.69
CA VAL A 366 -8.31 -22.22 16.55
C VAL A 366 -8.55 -22.58 18.03
N ALA A 367 -7.52 -23.00 18.76
CA ALA A 367 -7.68 -23.49 20.13
C ALA A 367 -8.07 -22.40 21.15
N THR A 368 -7.73 -21.14 20.87
CA THR A 368 -7.93 -20.00 21.77
C THR A 368 -9.15 -19.16 21.37
N ASP A 369 -9.77 -18.51 22.36
CA ASP A 369 -10.77 -17.45 22.14
C ASP A 369 -10.11 -16.07 21.94
N PHE A 370 -8.81 -15.96 22.17
CA PHE A 370 -7.99 -14.76 21.98
C PHE A 370 -6.93 -14.97 20.87
N PRO A 371 -7.35 -15.09 19.60
CA PRO A 371 -6.40 -15.22 18.50
C PRO A 371 -5.61 -13.93 18.29
N THR A 372 -4.34 -14.09 17.94
CA THR A 372 -3.49 -13.01 17.44
C THR A 372 -3.93 -12.55 16.05
N LEU A 373 -3.44 -11.38 15.62
CA LEU A 373 -3.71 -10.89 14.26
C LEU A 373 -3.22 -11.86 13.18
N ASP A 374 -2.08 -12.52 13.41
CA ASP A 374 -1.50 -13.44 12.45
C ASP A 374 -2.32 -14.75 12.37
N GLU A 375 -2.88 -15.22 13.49
CA GLU A 375 -3.86 -16.32 13.50
C GLU A 375 -5.16 -15.93 12.78
N LEU A 376 -5.72 -14.74 13.01
CA LEU A 376 -6.91 -14.28 12.28
C LEU A 376 -6.65 -14.17 10.77
N ASN A 377 -5.44 -13.79 10.38
CA ASN A 377 -5.05 -13.68 8.97
C ASN A 377 -4.73 -15.02 8.32
N SER A 378 -4.43 -16.06 9.10
CA SER A 378 -4.19 -17.41 8.58
C SER A 378 -5.47 -18.20 8.31
N LEU A 379 -6.66 -17.65 8.63
CA LEU A 379 -7.98 -18.23 8.36
C LEU A 379 -8.49 -17.85 6.95
N PRO A 380 -8.30 -18.72 5.93
CA PRO A 380 -8.61 -18.36 4.54
C PRO A 380 -10.11 -18.19 4.28
N TYR A 381 -10.99 -18.96 4.92
CA TYR A 381 -12.43 -18.87 4.68
C TYR A 381 -13.02 -17.60 5.31
N LEU A 382 -12.59 -17.24 6.52
CA LEU A 382 -12.88 -15.94 7.13
C LEU A 382 -12.43 -14.78 6.24
N ASP A 383 -11.21 -14.84 5.70
CA ASP A 383 -10.71 -13.81 4.78
C ASP A 383 -11.56 -13.68 3.51
N CYS A 384 -12.04 -14.81 2.97
CA CYS A 384 -12.95 -14.83 1.83
C CYS A 384 -14.29 -14.17 2.17
N ILE A 385 -14.87 -14.47 3.33
CA ILE A 385 -16.14 -13.86 3.77
C ILE A 385 -16.01 -12.36 3.94
N VAL A 386 -14.91 -11.89 4.53
CA VAL A 386 -14.63 -10.44 4.66
C VAL A 386 -14.52 -9.78 3.28
N LYS A 387 -13.74 -10.37 2.37
CA LYS A 387 -13.59 -9.85 1.00
C LYS A 387 -14.91 -9.79 0.24
N GLU A 388 -15.69 -10.86 0.28
CA GLU A 388 -16.95 -10.95 -0.46
C GLU A 388 -18.03 -10.05 0.12
N THR A 389 -18.06 -9.90 1.45
CA THR A 389 -18.91 -8.90 2.10
C THR A 389 -18.55 -7.49 1.64
N LEU A 390 -17.26 -7.12 1.67
CA LEU A 390 -16.83 -5.78 1.28
C LEU A 390 -17.00 -5.51 -0.22
N ARG A 391 -16.96 -6.54 -1.06
CA ARG A 391 -17.26 -6.46 -2.48
C ARG A 391 -18.74 -6.21 -2.72
N LEU A 392 -19.62 -7.08 -2.19
CA LEU A 392 -21.06 -7.01 -2.43
C LEU A 392 -21.76 -5.92 -1.64
N HIS A 393 -21.32 -5.62 -0.42
CA HIS A 393 -21.95 -4.67 0.49
C HIS A 393 -20.93 -3.64 1.01
N PRO A 394 -20.32 -2.83 0.12
CA PRO A 394 -19.40 -1.79 0.56
C PRO A 394 -20.17 -0.74 1.39
N PRO A 395 -19.73 -0.41 2.63
CA PRO A 395 -20.42 0.58 3.45
C PRO A 395 -20.60 1.93 2.74
N VAL A 396 -19.58 2.36 1.99
CA VAL A 396 -19.63 3.56 1.15
C VAL A 396 -19.79 3.14 -0.31
N THR A 397 -20.95 3.42 -0.90
CA THR A 397 -21.31 2.93 -2.25
C THR A 397 -20.85 3.82 -3.39
N GLN A 398 -20.41 5.06 -3.12
CA GLN A 398 -19.96 5.99 -4.15
C GLN A 398 -19.02 7.07 -3.59
N THR A 399 -18.20 7.65 -4.46
CA THR A 399 -17.35 8.80 -4.12
C THR A 399 -17.36 9.84 -5.24
N SER A 400 -17.26 11.12 -4.90
CA SER A 400 -17.26 12.21 -5.88
C SER A 400 -16.17 13.25 -5.60
N ARG A 401 -15.64 13.87 -6.66
CA ARG A 401 -14.70 14.99 -6.61
C ARG A 401 -15.06 16.04 -7.65
N VAL A 402 -14.53 17.25 -7.49
CA VAL A 402 -14.59 18.33 -8.46
C VAL A 402 -13.20 18.56 -9.04
N ALA A 403 -13.12 18.74 -10.36
CA ALA A 403 -11.89 19.16 -11.02
C ALA A 403 -11.60 20.63 -10.67
N VAL A 404 -10.44 20.93 -10.10
CA VAL A 404 -10.03 22.31 -9.75
C VAL A 404 -9.27 23.00 -10.88
N VAL A 405 -8.83 22.25 -11.88
CA VAL A 405 -8.22 22.73 -13.13
C VAL A 405 -8.78 21.89 -14.28
N ASP A 406 -8.58 22.36 -15.52
CA ASP A 406 -8.89 21.57 -16.71
C ASP A 406 -7.96 20.34 -16.79
N ASP A 407 -8.49 19.21 -17.25
CA ASP A 407 -7.78 17.94 -17.37
C ASP A 407 -8.35 17.09 -18.51
N VAL A 408 -7.59 16.10 -18.97
CA VAL A 408 -8.02 15.15 -19.99
C VAL A 408 -7.98 13.74 -19.40
N LEU A 409 -9.15 13.13 -19.23
CA LEU A 409 -9.24 11.75 -18.77
C LEU A 409 -8.87 10.78 -19.91
N PRO A 410 -7.86 9.91 -19.72
CA PRO A 410 -7.63 8.81 -20.63
C PRO A 410 -8.70 7.74 -20.43
N LEU A 411 -9.17 7.15 -21.52
CA LEU A 411 -10.13 6.04 -21.49
C LEU A 411 -9.45 4.75 -21.98
N GLU A 412 -9.92 3.62 -21.48
CA GLU A 412 -9.58 2.29 -21.97
C GLU A 412 -10.43 1.96 -23.20
N GLU A 413 -11.74 2.19 -23.09
CA GLU A 413 -12.69 2.02 -24.18
C GLU A 413 -13.13 3.40 -24.72
N PRO A 414 -13.12 3.63 -26.05
CA PRO A 414 -13.63 4.87 -26.62
C PRO A 414 -15.15 4.97 -26.41
N PHE A 415 -15.66 6.17 -26.14
CA PHE A 415 -17.11 6.42 -26.08
C PHE A 415 -17.57 7.14 -27.34
N THR A 416 -18.84 6.94 -27.70
CA THR A 416 -19.49 7.68 -28.79
C THR A 416 -20.37 8.78 -28.21
N ASP A 417 -20.20 10.01 -28.70
CA ASP A 417 -21.01 11.15 -28.25
C ASP A 417 -22.41 11.15 -28.90
N ILE A 418 -23.26 12.10 -28.48
CA ILE A 418 -24.63 12.24 -29.02
C ILE A 418 -24.68 12.59 -30.52
N HIS A 419 -23.56 12.96 -31.13
CA HIS A 419 -23.43 13.25 -32.56
C HIS A 419 -22.87 12.07 -33.35
N GLY A 420 -22.59 10.94 -32.70
CA GLY A 420 -22.03 9.75 -33.34
C GLY A 420 -20.51 9.79 -33.51
N ILE A 421 -19.81 10.74 -32.87
CA ILE A 421 -18.35 10.86 -32.96
C ILE A 421 -17.70 10.04 -31.84
N ALA A 422 -16.73 9.19 -32.18
CA ALA A 422 -15.97 8.40 -31.23
C ALA A 422 -14.81 9.21 -30.63
N HIS A 423 -14.66 9.15 -29.30
CA HIS A 423 -13.61 9.85 -28.55
C HIS A 423 -12.83 8.86 -27.68
N SER A 424 -11.51 8.90 -27.77
CA SER A 424 -10.60 8.05 -26.97
C SER A 424 -10.16 8.70 -25.64
N SER A 425 -10.53 9.96 -25.42
CA SER A 425 -10.27 10.70 -24.19
C SER A 425 -11.41 11.67 -23.91
N LEU A 426 -11.54 12.10 -22.65
CA LEU A 426 -12.60 13.01 -22.24
C LEU A 426 -12.02 14.28 -21.61
N LEU A 427 -12.34 15.43 -22.20
CA LEU A 427 -12.00 16.74 -21.64
C LEU A 427 -12.86 17.07 -20.43
N ILE A 428 -12.23 17.24 -19.28
CA ILE A 428 -12.85 17.73 -18.05
C ILE A 428 -12.47 19.19 -17.83
N LYS A 429 -13.48 20.03 -17.67
CA LYS A 429 -13.29 21.44 -17.34
C LYS A 429 -13.30 21.67 -15.84
N GLN A 430 -12.56 22.69 -15.39
CA GLN A 430 -12.61 23.18 -14.03
C GLN A 430 -14.07 23.36 -13.55
N GLY A 431 -14.35 22.89 -12.34
CA GLY A 431 -15.67 22.96 -11.69
C GLY A 431 -16.62 21.80 -12.03
N GLN A 432 -16.24 20.89 -12.92
CA GLN A 432 -17.01 19.68 -13.22
C GLN A 432 -16.89 18.65 -12.09
N ILE A 433 -17.99 17.96 -11.78
CA ILE A 433 -18.05 16.93 -10.75
C ILE A 433 -17.95 15.57 -11.43
N VAL A 434 -17.04 14.74 -10.94
CA VAL A 434 -16.85 13.35 -11.35
C VAL A 434 -17.28 12.45 -10.20
N LEU A 435 -18.08 11.44 -10.53
CA LEU A 435 -18.65 10.45 -9.62
C LEU A 435 -18.14 9.06 -10.01
N ILE A 436 -17.71 8.31 -9.00
CA ILE A 436 -17.38 6.88 -9.10
C ILE A 436 -18.41 6.09 -8.29
N PRO A 437 -19.20 5.22 -8.93
CA PRO A 437 -20.10 4.28 -8.25
C PRO A 437 -19.32 3.03 -7.81
N ILE A 438 -18.94 2.99 -6.52
CA ILE A 438 -18.10 1.93 -5.94
C ILE A 438 -18.84 0.59 -5.92
N ALA A 439 -20.09 0.58 -5.43
CA ALA A 439 -20.87 -0.66 -5.31
C ALA A 439 -21.14 -1.31 -6.67
N MET A 440 -21.46 -0.48 -7.67
CA MET A 440 -21.66 -0.91 -9.05
C MET A 440 -20.40 -1.57 -9.63
N LEU A 441 -19.22 -0.96 -9.47
CA LEU A 441 -17.95 -1.52 -9.96
C LEU A 441 -17.57 -2.82 -9.25
N ASN A 442 -17.85 -2.92 -7.96
CA ASN A 442 -17.61 -4.15 -7.21
C ASN A 442 -18.58 -5.28 -7.59
N ARG A 443 -19.69 -4.96 -8.28
CA ARG A 443 -20.74 -5.89 -8.73
C ARG A 443 -20.80 -6.04 -10.26
N ASP A 444 -19.89 -5.39 -10.99
CA ASP A 444 -19.88 -5.38 -12.45
C ASP A 444 -19.59 -6.78 -12.98
N LYS A 445 -20.54 -7.35 -13.72
CA LYS A 445 -20.43 -8.68 -14.32
C LYS A 445 -19.29 -8.82 -15.33
N SER A 446 -18.92 -7.73 -16.00
CA SER A 446 -17.78 -7.74 -16.93
C SER A 446 -16.43 -7.90 -16.22
N ILE A 447 -16.37 -7.52 -14.94
CA ILE A 447 -15.17 -7.63 -14.11
C ILE A 447 -15.23 -8.89 -13.25
N TRP A 448 -16.35 -9.16 -12.60
CA TRP A 448 -16.48 -10.22 -11.60
C TRP A 448 -17.19 -11.48 -12.12
N GLY A 449 -17.55 -11.56 -13.40
CA GLY A 449 -18.27 -12.70 -13.99
C GLY A 449 -19.79 -12.64 -13.80
N GLU A 450 -20.51 -13.59 -14.39
CA GLU A 450 -21.99 -13.60 -14.39
C GLU A 450 -22.62 -13.72 -13.01
N ASP A 451 -21.91 -14.36 -12.07
CA ASP A 451 -22.29 -14.55 -10.68
C ASP A 451 -21.85 -13.38 -9.78
N ALA A 452 -21.49 -12.21 -10.34
CA ALA A 452 -21.03 -11.03 -9.60
C ALA A 452 -22.01 -10.53 -8.53
N LEU A 453 -23.29 -10.86 -8.61
CA LEU A 453 -24.31 -10.47 -7.62
C LEU A 453 -24.53 -11.53 -6.53
N GLU A 454 -23.97 -12.73 -6.69
CA GLU A 454 -24.12 -13.83 -5.74
C GLU A 454 -23.06 -13.76 -4.65
N PHE A 455 -23.45 -13.99 -3.39
CA PHE A 455 -22.50 -14.17 -2.29
C PHE A 455 -21.94 -15.60 -2.34
N LYS A 456 -20.91 -15.80 -3.16
CA LYS A 456 -20.44 -17.15 -3.50
C LYS A 456 -18.92 -17.28 -3.53
N PHE A 457 -18.47 -18.45 -3.06
CA PHE A 457 -17.09 -18.91 -3.11
C PHE A 457 -17.04 -20.20 -3.94
N VAL A 458 -16.52 -20.13 -5.17
CA VAL A 458 -16.40 -21.32 -6.03
C VAL A 458 -15.25 -22.18 -5.52
N PHE A 459 -15.56 -23.38 -5.00
CA PHE A 459 -14.58 -24.44 -4.74
C PHE A 459 -14.83 -25.55 -5.77
N THR A 460 -14.05 -25.63 -6.83
CA THR A 460 -14.13 -26.76 -7.77
C THR A 460 -13.54 -28.01 -7.11
N SER A 461 -14.36 -29.07 -7.03
CA SER A 461 -13.90 -30.40 -6.63
C SER A 461 -13.11 -31.03 -7.78
N MET A 462 -11.83 -31.33 -7.56
CA MET A 462 -11.17 -32.42 -8.27
C MET A 462 -10.25 -33.17 -7.30
N ALA A 463 -10.74 -34.34 -6.90
CA ALA A 463 -9.99 -35.52 -6.48
C ALA A 463 -8.87 -35.37 -5.43
N GLN A 464 -9.22 -35.28 -4.13
CA GLN A 464 -8.53 -36.00 -3.04
C GLN A 464 -9.31 -35.86 -1.72
N PRO A 465 -9.49 -36.93 -0.91
CA PRO A 465 -10.13 -36.84 0.40
C PRO A 465 -9.06 -36.60 1.48
N ARG A 466 -8.64 -35.34 1.70
CA ARG A 466 -7.96 -34.87 2.93
C ARG A 466 -7.73 -33.35 2.90
N PHE A 467 -8.49 -32.63 3.74
CA PHE A 467 -8.25 -31.30 4.33
C PHE A 467 -7.15 -30.41 3.69
N THR A 468 -7.30 -30.04 2.41
CA THR A 468 -6.55 -28.93 1.81
C THR A 468 -7.56 -27.92 1.28
N LEU A 469 -7.77 -26.84 2.04
CA LEU A 469 -8.65 -25.73 1.67
C LEU A 469 -8.03 -25.00 0.47
N ARG A 470 -8.48 -25.30 -0.75
CA ARG A 470 -8.20 -24.45 -1.91
C ARG A 470 -8.90 -23.09 -1.74
N ARG A 471 -8.22 -21.99 -2.09
CA ARG A 471 -8.81 -20.65 -2.15
C ARG A 471 -9.94 -20.62 -3.20
N PRO A 472 -11.00 -19.80 -3.03
CA PRO A 472 -12.04 -19.69 -4.05
C PRO A 472 -11.46 -19.12 -5.35
N GLU A 473 -11.81 -19.70 -6.51
CA GLU A 473 -11.29 -19.28 -7.83
C GLU A 473 -11.49 -17.78 -8.11
N ARG A 474 -12.55 -17.15 -7.56
CA ARG A 474 -12.83 -15.70 -7.67
C ARG A 474 -11.68 -14.83 -7.13
N TRP A 475 -10.97 -15.30 -6.10
CA TRP A 475 -9.89 -14.55 -5.44
C TRP A 475 -8.49 -15.09 -5.77
N ASP A 476 -8.41 -16.13 -6.62
CA ASP A 476 -7.15 -16.77 -7.07
C ASP A 476 -6.85 -16.46 -8.56
N SER A 477 -7.81 -15.88 -9.28
CA SER A 477 -7.71 -15.56 -10.70
C SER A 477 -7.28 -14.11 -10.96
N SER A 478 -6.53 -13.89 -12.04
CA SER A 478 -6.07 -12.59 -12.57
C SER A 478 -7.19 -11.64 -13.04
N ILE A 479 -8.45 -11.98 -12.73
CA ILE A 479 -9.68 -11.39 -13.27
C ILE A 479 -9.91 -9.95 -12.78
N SER A 480 -9.43 -9.57 -11.60
CA SER A 480 -9.73 -8.27 -10.99
C SER A 480 -8.62 -7.20 -11.10
N ASN A 481 -7.50 -7.48 -11.76
CA ASN A 481 -6.33 -6.58 -11.81
C ASN A 481 -6.61 -5.17 -12.38
N SER A 482 -7.76 -4.96 -13.04
CA SER A 482 -8.15 -3.69 -13.64
C SER A 482 -8.63 -2.64 -12.63
N ILE A 483 -9.20 -3.03 -11.49
CA ILE A 483 -9.72 -2.07 -10.50
C ILE A 483 -8.56 -1.52 -9.64
N PRO A 484 -8.34 -0.18 -9.62
CA PRO A 484 -7.23 0.43 -8.88
C PRO A 484 -7.57 0.63 -7.39
N GLY A 485 -7.96 -0.44 -6.69
CA GLY A 485 -8.25 -0.46 -5.27
C GLY A 485 -7.05 -0.85 -4.40
N ILE A 486 -6.94 -0.31 -3.18
CA ILE A 486 -5.82 -0.64 -2.28
C ILE A 486 -5.89 -2.07 -1.69
N TYR A 487 -7.08 -2.68 -1.69
CA TYR A 487 -7.32 -4.00 -1.10
C TYR A 487 -8.07 -4.88 -2.08
N SER A 488 -7.48 -6.02 -2.44
CA SER A 488 -8.08 -7.09 -3.25
C SER A 488 -8.80 -6.60 -4.52
N HIS A 489 -8.23 -5.58 -5.17
CA HIS A 489 -8.76 -4.98 -6.40
C HIS A 489 -10.27 -4.65 -6.36
N MET A 490 -10.72 -4.04 -5.26
CA MET A 490 -12.07 -3.47 -5.12
C MET A 490 -11.98 -2.02 -4.60
N LEU A 491 -12.98 -1.19 -4.90
CA LEU A 491 -12.94 0.23 -4.53
C LEU A 491 -13.51 0.54 -3.15
N THR A 492 -13.84 -0.47 -2.34
CA THR A 492 -14.43 -0.31 -1.00
C THR A 492 -13.57 0.56 -0.09
N PHE A 493 -12.25 0.42 -0.17
CA PHE A 493 -11.28 1.27 0.52
C PHE A 493 -10.62 2.32 -0.37
N ILE A 494 -11.16 2.53 -1.58
CA ILE A 494 -10.65 3.36 -2.68
C ILE A 494 -9.15 3.07 -2.98
N GLY A 495 -8.55 3.81 -3.91
CA GLY A 495 -7.13 3.72 -4.25
C GLY A 495 -6.45 5.08 -4.30
N GLY A 496 -5.16 5.07 -4.63
CA GLY A 496 -4.33 6.27 -4.71
C GLY A 496 -4.01 6.92 -3.36
N PRO A 497 -3.42 8.12 -3.36
CA PRO A 497 -2.91 8.79 -2.14
C PRO A 497 -3.98 9.18 -1.11
N ARG A 498 -5.27 9.06 -1.46
CA ARG A 498 -6.43 9.33 -0.60
C ARG A 498 -7.24 8.07 -0.24
N ASN A 499 -6.65 6.88 -0.39
CA ASN A 499 -7.19 5.58 0.06
C ASN A 499 -7.59 5.57 1.54
N CYS A 500 -8.41 4.63 1.99
CA CYS A 500 -8.76 4.53 3.40
C CYS A 500 -7.49 4.32 4.26
N ILE A 501 -7.24 5.23 5.22
CA ILE A 501 -6.06 5.12 6.11
C ILE A 501 -6.23 3.97 7.12
N GLY A 502 -7.47 3.74 7.57
CA GLY A 502 -7.82 2.72 8.56
C GLY A 502 -8.17 1.37 7.97
N TYR A 503 -7.86 1.06 6.70
CA TYR A 503 -8.33 -0.19 6.09
C TYR A 503 -7.84 -1.45 6.82
N ARG A 504 -6.60 -1.45 7.33
CA ARG A 504 -6.04 -2.56 8.12
C ARG A 504 -6.73 -2.71 9.47
N PHE A 505 -7.00 -1.57 10.13
CA PHE A 505 -7.76 -1.52 11.38
C PHE A 505 -9.14 -2.16 11.16
N ALA A 506 -9.88 -1.69 10.15
CA ALA A 506 -11.22 -2.18 9.83
C ALA A 506 -11.20 -3.69 9.50
N LEU A 507 -10.24 -4.17 8.71
CA LEU A 507 -10.14 -5.60 8.39
C LEU A 507 -9.86 -6.47 9.63
N ALA A 508 -8.96 -6.03 10.52
CA ALA A 508 -8.66 -6.74 11.76
C ALA A 508 -9.87 -6.75 12.71
N GLU A 509 -10.53 -5.61 12.87
CA GLU A 509 -11.75 -5.44 13.67
C GLU A 509 -12.90 -6.32 13.14
N MET A 510 -13.15 -6.32 11.83
CA MET A 510 -14.15 -7.19 11.19
C MET A 510 -13.86 -8.67 11.44
N LYS A 511 -12.60 -9.10 11.27
CA LYS A 511 -12.19 -10.49 11.49
C LYS A 511 -12.38 -10.89 12.96
N ALA A 512 -12.00 -10.04 13.90
CA ALA A 512 -12.17 -10.27 15.34
C ALA A 512 -13.65 -10.45 15.72
N LEU A 513 -14.52 -9.55 15.23
CA LEU A 513 -15.96 -9.61 15.47
C LEU A 513 -16.56 -10.89 14.88
N LEU A 514 -16.29 -11.19 13.60
CA LEU A 514 -16.84 -12.37 12.93
C LEU A 514 -16.32 -13.68 13.54
N PHE A 515 -15.02 -13.76 13.85
CA PHE A 515 -14.42 -14.91 14.53
C PHE A 515 -15.15 -15.20 15.84
N THR A 516 -15.30 -14.19 16.69
CA THR A 516 -15.87 -14.35 18.03
C THR A 516 -17.35 -14.68 17.99
N LEU A 517 -18.11 -13.98 17.14
CA LEU A 517 -19.56 -14.13 17.06
C LEU A 517 -19.95 -15.48 16.43
N VAL A 518 -19.36 -15.87 15.30
CA VAL A 518 -19.73 -17.11 14.58
C VAL A 518 -19.31 -18.38 15.33
N ARG A 519 -18.22 -18.31 16.11
CA ARG A 519 -17.72 -19.44 16.92
C ARG A 519 -18.72 -19.90 17.98
N SER A 520 -19.46 -18.97 18.58
CA SER A 520 -20.35 -19.22 19.73
C SER A 520 -21.84 -19.11 19.41
N LEU A 521 -22.21 -18.36 18.37
CA LEU A 521 -23.59 -18.08 18.04
C LEU A 521 -23.93 -18.53 16.62
N GLU A 522 -25.21 -18.83 16.46
CA GLU A 522 -25.87 -19.06 15.20
C GLU A 522 -26.85 -17.93 14.92
N PHE A 523 -26.87 -17.44 13.68
CA PHE A 523 -27.67 -16.29 13.25
C PHE A 523 -28.75 -16.68 12.27
N GLU A 524 -29.96 -16.15 12.48
CA GLU A 524 -31.09 -16.17 11.56
C GLU A 524 -31.70 -14.77 11.46
N LEU A 525 -32.42 -14.46 10.38
CA LEU A 525 -33.14 -13.20 10.30
C LEU A 525 -34.34 -13.21 11.24
N GLY A 526 -34.56 -12.10 11.94
CA GLY A 526 -35.77 -11.86 12.74
C GLY A 526 -36.98 -11.43 11.91
N VAL A 527 -36.78 -11.12 10.62
CA VAL A 527 -37.81 -10.72 9.67
C VAL A 527 -37.60 -11.42 8.32
N PRO A 528 -38.64 -11.60 7.49
CA PRO A 528 -38.46 -12.11 6.13
C PRO A 528 -37.49 -11.25 5.33
N ALA A 529 -36.63 -11.86 4.52
CA ALA A 529 -35.59 -11.17 3.76
C ALA A 529 -36.17 -10.12 2.80
N GLU A 530 -37.39 -10.34 2.30
CA GLU A 530 -38.11 -9.42 1.40
C GLU A 530 -38.53 -8.13 2.09
N GLN A 531 -38.59 -8.12 3.42
CA GLN A 531 -38.86 -6.92 4.22
C GLN A 531 -37.60 -6.10 4.49
N LEU A 532 -36.41 -6.60 4.13
CA LEU A 532 -35.17 -5.87 4.26
C LEU A 532 -34.87 -5.11 2.97
N SER A 533 -34.48 -3.85 3.13
CA SER A 533 -33.92 -3.03 2.06
C SER A 533 -32.69 -2.31 2.59
N GLN A 534 -31.90 -1.73 1.70
CA GLN A 534 -30.88 -0.76 2.09
C GLN A 534 -31.42 0.68 2.00
N LYS A 535 -30.88 1.55 2.85
CA LYS A 535 -31.10 2.99 2.85
C LYS A 535 -29.79 3.70 3.15
N GLY A 536 -29.54 4.72 2.36
CA GLY A 536 -28.44 5.63 2.50
C GLY A 536 -28.65 6.62 3.60
N THR A 537 -27.68 6.62 4.52
CA THR A 537 -27.38 7.77 5.35
C THR A 537 -26.48 8.74 4.57
N ALA A 538 -26.13 9.87 5.16
CA ALA A 538 -25.24 10.84 4.52
C ALA A 538 -23.88 10.26 4.05
N ILE A 539 -23.42 9.14 4.65
CA ILE A 539 -22.09 8.56 4.41
C ILE A 539 -22.16 7.07 4.05
N VAL A 540 -22.97 6.27 4.75
CA VAL A 540 -23.01 4.80 4.61
C VAL A 540 -24.38 4.25 4.20
N MET A 541 -24.41 3.09 3.54
CA MET A 541 -25.64 2.32 3.25
C MET A 541 -25.91 1.29 4.35
N ARG A 542 -27.09 1.38 4.98
CA ARG A 542 -27.50 0.49 6.08
C ARG A 542 -28.79 -0.25 5.77
N PRO A 543 -29.03 -1.40 6.40
CA PRO A 543 -30.31 -2.09 6.29
C PRO A 543 -31.43 -1.31 6.98
N ILE A 544 -32.62 -1.41 6.42
CA ILE A 544 -33.89 -0.93 6.96
C ILE A 544 -34.93 -2.04 6.82
N VAL A 545 -35.89 -2.05 7.73
CA VAL A 545 -37.07 -2.91 7.66
C VAL A 545 -38.21 -2.10 7.05
N LEU A 546 -38.74 -2.57 5.92
CA LEU A 546 -39.77 -1.87 5.14
C LEU A 546 -41.11 -1.74 5.88
N SER A 547 -41.42 -2.71 6.75
CA SER A 547 -42.63 -2.72 7.58
C SER A 547 -42.57 -1.78 8.78
N GLU A 548 -41.38 -1.31 9.17
CA GLU A 548 -41.14 -0.48 10.37
C GLU A 548 -40.23 0.73 10.05
N PRO A 549 -40.60 1.60 9.09
CA PRO A 549 -39.76 2.71 8.65
C PRO A 549 -39.46 3.74 9.74
N GLU A 550 -40.34 3.85 10.75
CA GLU A 550 -40.21 4.75 11.90
C GLU A 550 -39.10 4.38 12.87
N LYS A 551 -38.71 3.10 12.93
CA LYS A 551 -37.59 2.63 13.77
C LYS A 551 -36.22 2.91 13.14
N GLY A 552 -36.19 3.38 11.89
CA GLY A 552 -34.96 3.79 11.21
C GLY A 552 -34.15 2.61 10.67
N ASN A 553 -32.82 2.72 10.76
CA ASN A 553 -31.91 1.69 10.26
C ASN A 553 -31.81 0.56 11.29
N GLN A 554 -31.99 -0.68 10.84
CA GLN A 554 -31.98 -1.86 11.71
C GLN A 554 -31.75 -3.14 10.91
N LEU A 555 -31.12 -4.13 11.56
CA LEU A 555 -31.05 -5.52 11.14
C LEU A 555 -31.45 -6.42 12.32
N PRO A 556 -32.74 -6.76 12.46
CA PRO A 556 -33.19 -7.68 13.50
C PRO A 556 -32.73 -9.11 13.16
N LEU A 557 -32.01 -9.74 14.09
CA LEU A 557 -31.56 -11.13 14.01
C LEU A 557 -32.13 -11.94 15.17
N ILE A 558 -32.24 -13.25 14.98
CA ILE A 558 -32.41 -14.22 16.06
C ILE A 558 -31.07 -14.93 16.26
N VAL A 559 -30.56 -14.89 17.49
CA VAL A 559 -29.30 -15.56 17.87
C VAL A 559 -29.57 -16.79 18.72
N ARG A 560 -28.82 -17.86 18.46
CA ARG A 560 -28.87 -19.10 19.24
C ARG A 560 -27.47 -19.52 19.69
N PRO A 561 -27.28 -19.95 20.95
CA PRO A 561 -26.01 -20.53 21.40
C PRO A 561 -25.77 -21.86 20.68
N VAL A 562 -24.55 -22.08 20.22
CA VAL A 562 -24.17 -23.36 19.60
C VAL A 562 -23.52 -24.26 20.64
N SER A 563 -24.09 -25.44 20.88
CA SER A 563 -23.56 -26.42 21.85
C SER A 563 -22.19 -26.94 21.42
N TRP A 564 -21.24 -26.97 22.36
CA TRP A 564 -19.92 -27.55 22.17
C TRP A 564 -19.84 -28.92 22.83
N THR A 565 -19.53 -29.96 22.06
CA THR A 565 -18.92 -31.19 22.59
C THR A 565 -17.48 -31.23 22.05
N PRO A 566 -16.46 -31.26 22.92
CA PRO A 566 -15.09 -31.45 22.45
C PRO A 566 -14.98 -32.81 21.78
N HIS A 567 -14.39 -32.86 20.58
CA HIS A 567 -13.82 -34.12 20.11
C HIS A 567 -12.76 -34.58 21.13
N PRO A 568 -12.76 -35.86 21.56
CA PRO A 568 -11.93 -36.35 22.66
C PRO A 568 -10.41 -36.33 22.43
N CYS A 569 -9.91 -35.78 21.31
CA CYS A 569 -8.49 -35.75 20.97
C CYS A 569 -7.76 -34.44 21.34
N LEU A 570 -8.42 -33.43 21.90
CA LEU A 570 -7.81 -32.10 22.18
C LEU A 570 -7.86 -31.66 23.65
N VAL A 571 -7.95 -32.61 24.58
CA VAL A 571 -7.83 -32.31 26.02
C VAL A 571 -6.68 -33.11 26.64
N HIS A 572 -5.45 -32.63 26.44
CA HIS A 572 -4.37 -32.90 27.40
C HIS A 572 -3.33 -31.78 27.36
N LYS A 573 -3.48 -30.80 28.26
CA LYS A 573 -2.43 -30.25 29.13
C LYS A 573 -2.96 -29.06 29.92
N THR A 574 -3.73 -29.32 30.97
CA THR A 574 -3.87 -28.44 32.14
C THR A 574 -4.64 -29.17 33.24
N ARG A 575 -3.95 -30.03 33.99
CA ARG A 575 -4.29 -30.30 35.39
C ARG A 575 -3.07 -30.87 36.10
N VAL A 576 -2.56 -30.06 37.03
CA VAL A 576 -1.63 -30.45 38.09
C VAL A 576 -2.24 -31.62 38.85
N TRP A 577 -1.57 -32.78 38.93
CA TRP A 577 -1.56 -33.68 40.10
C TRP A 577 -0.42 -34.71 39.97
N SER A 578 0.45 -34.67 40.97
CA SER A 578 1.22 -35.76 41.59
C SER A 578 2.06 -36.71 40.72
N ALA A 579 3.38 -36.61 40.92
CA ALA A 579 4.34 -37.65 40.59
C ALA A 579 4.07 -38.93 41.41
N SER A 580 3.79 -40.03 40.72
CA SER A 580 4.38 -41.36 40.97
C SER A 580 3.59 -42.44 40.24
N LYS A 581 4.33 -43.41 39.69
CA LYS A 581 3.86 -44.64 39.03
C LYS A 581 3.41 -44.49 37.58
N CYS A 582 4.38 -44.58 36.67
CA CYS A 582 4.28 -45.59 35.62
C CYS A 582 5.68 -45.91 35.08
N SER A 583 6.35 -46.86 35.72
CA SER A 583 7.53 -47.54 35.18
C SER A 583 7.24 -49.04 35.14
N ARG A 584 7.07 -49.59 33.94
CA ARG A 584 7.69 -50.84 33.45
C ARG A 584 6.92 -51.47 32.29
N ALA A 585 7.73 -51.84 31.29
CA ALA A 585 7.65 -53.02 30.42
C ALA A 585 6.58 -53.03 29.31
N ARG A 586 6.86 -53.45 28.08
CA ARG A 586 8.09 -53.68 27.32
C ARG A 586 7.64 -53.88 25.85
N THR A 587 8.42 -53.38 24.89
CA THR A 587 8.76 -53.94 23.56
C THR A 587 7.81 -54.99 22.93
N THR A 588 7.35 -54.74 21.70
CA THR A 588 7.87 -55.35 20.45
C THR A 588 7.12 -54.82 19.22
N GLU A 589 7.84 -54.73 18.09
CA GLU A 589 7.40 -54.49 16.70
C GLU A 589 7.43 -53.03 16.18
N ASN A 590 8.56 -52.71 15.52
CA ASN A 590 8.74 -51.67 14.49
C ASN A 590 8.39 -52.28 13.11
N PRO A 591 7.90 -51.51 12.11
CA PRO A 591 8.76 -50.67 11.26
C PRO A 591 8.08 -49.30 10.91
N VAL A 592 8.70 -48.16 10.62
CA VAL A 592 9.91 -47.76 9.88
C VAL A 592 10.39 -46.39 10.43
N MET A 593 11.70 -46.17 10.37
CA MET A 593 12.56 -45.09 10.87
C MET A 593 11.98 -43.66 10.93
N SER A 594 12.14 -43.07 12.11
CA SER A 594 12.51 -41.66 12.26
C SER A 594 13.93 -41.45 11.71
N ASP A 595 14.09 -40.68 10.64
CA ASP A 595 15.38 -40.05 10.39
C ASP A 595 15.57 -38.98 11.47
N SER A 596 16.47 -39.25 12.41
CA SER A 596 17.09 -38.20 13.21
C SER A 596 17.72 -37.21 12.22
N ILE A 597 17.29 -35.95 12.25
CA ILE A 597 17.95 -34.86 11.52
C ILE A 597 19.38 -34.78 12.09
N GLU A 598 20.32 -35.44 11.42
CA GLU A 598 21.73 -35.42 11.77
C GLU A 598 22.30 -34.05 11.40
N CYS A 599 22.28 -33.12 12.35
CA CYS A 599 22.97 -31.82 12.24
C CYS A 599 24.50 -31.95 12.35
N GLY A 600 25.05 -33.05 11.82
CA GLY A 600 26.46 -33.43 11.87
C GLY A 600 26.79 -34.62 10.96
N ASN A 601 27.74 -34.39 10.05
CA ASN A 601 28.40 -35.31 9.11
C ASN A 601 27.54 -36.04 8.05
N VAL A 602 27.66 -35.57 6.81
CA VAL A 602 27.72 -36.44 5.64
C VAL A 602 29.19 -36.81 5.44
N ASP A 603 29.48 -38.10 5.30
CA ASP A 603 30.81 -38.61 4.97
C ASP A 603 31.31 -37.92 3.68
N ASN A 604 32.34 -37.07 3.80
CA ASN A 604 32.98 -36.38 2.66
C ASN A 604 33.81 -37.39 1.85
N GLY A 605 33.15 -38.40 1.29
CA GLY A 605 33.74 -39.52 0.57
C GLY A 605 34.74 -39.06 -0.49
N SER A 606 35.84 -39.79 -0.61
CA SER A 606 37.04 -39.51 -1.43
C SER A 606 36.81 -39.53 -2.96
N THR A 607 35.59 -39.25 -3.41
CA THR A 607 35.20 -39.28 -4.82
C THR A 607 35.81 -38.12 -5.60
N PHE A 608 36.53 -38.47 -6.68
CA PHE A 608 37.05 -37.59 -7.73
C PHE A 608 38.08 -36.54 -7.29
N MET A 609 38.95 -36.83 -6.30
CA MET A 609 39.97 -35.87 -5.83
C MET A 609 40.84 -35.28 -6.96
N GLY A 610 41.28 -36.10 -7.92
CA GLY A 610 42.03 -35.59 -9.08
C GLY A 610 41.24 -34.60 -9.93
N LEU A 611 39.92 -34.79 -10.08
CA LEU A 611 39.05 -33.89 -10.82
C LEU A 611 38.76 -32.60 -10.03
N ARG A 612 38.69 -32.67 -8.70
CA ARG A 612 38.57 -31.48 -7.82
C ARG A 612 39.83 -30.62 -7.80
N ILE A 613 41.02 -31.25 -7.91
CA ILE A 613 42.27 -30.51 -8.10
C ILE A 613 42.29 -29.89 -9.50
N ALA A 614 41.88 -30.65 -10.53
CA ALA A 614 41.79 -30.13 -11.90
C ALA A 614 40.80 -28.96 -12.04
N SER A 615 39.70 -28.95 -11.25
CA SER A 615 38.71 -27.87 -11.32
C SER A 615 39.28 -26.51 -10.93
N VAL A 616 40.30 -26.44 -10.06
CA VAL A 616 40.99 -25.18 -9.73
C VAL A 616 41.56 -24.53 -11.00
N PHE A 617 42.25 -25.31 -11.83
CA PHE A 617 42.90 -24.82 -13.04
C PHE A 617 41.90 -24.58 -14.17
N ILE A 618 40.91 -25.46 -14.33
CA ILE A 618 39.89 -25.32 -15.38
C ILE A 618 39.05 -24.07 -15.14
N ILE A 619 38.56 -23.88 -13.91
CA ILE A 619 37.77 -22.69 -13.55
C ILE A 619 38.62 -21.44 -13.67
N LEU A 620 39.89 -21.44 -13.25
CA LEU A 620 40.80 -20.31 -13.42
C LEU A 620 40.92 -19.88 -14.89
N VAL A 621 41.08 -20.84 -15.81
CA VAL A 621 41.16 -20.55 -17.25
C VAL A 621 39.82 -20.03 -17.78
N CYS A 622 38.71 -20.68 -17.45
CA CYS A 622 37.38 -20.28 -17.94
C CYS A 622 36.92 -18.92 -17.41
N SER A 623 37.07 -18.65 -16.10
CA SER A 623 36.67 -17.38 -15.48
C SER A 623 37.53 -16.22 -15.98
N THR A 624 38.84 -16.43 -16.07
CA THR A 624 39.78 -15.42 -16.59
C THR A 624 39.52 -15.16 -18.07
N ALA A 625 39.24 -16.19 -18.87
CA ALA A 625 38.88 -16.00 -20.27
C ALA A 625 37.56 -15.23 -20.41
N GLY A 626 36.56 -15.53 -19.58
CA GLY A 626 35.26 -14.84 -19.57
C GLY A 626 35.39 -13.34 -19.29
N THR A 627 36.18 -12.94 -18.29
CA THR A 627 36.37 -11.52 -17.94
C THR A 627 37.38 -10.78 -18.81
N MET A 628 38.49 -11.40 -19.18
CA MET A 628 39.54 -10.76 -19.98
C MET A 628 39.13 -10.57 -21.44
N PHE A 629 38.32 -11.47 -21.99
CA PHE A 629 37.98 -11.45 -23.41
C PHE A 629 37.31 -10.13 -23.84
N PRO A 630 36.26 -9.61 -23.19
CA PRO A 630 35.66 -8.32 -23.59
C PRO A 630 36.64 -7.14 -23.51
N ILE A 631 37.51 -7.13 -22.50
CA ILE A 631 38.50 -6.06 -22.29
C ILE A 631 39.56 -6.09 -23.39
N ALA A 632 40.03 -7.28 -23.77
CA ALA A 632 41.00 -7.45 -24.86
C ALA A 632 40.37 -7.24 -26.24
N ALA A 633 39.14 -7.72 -26.45
CA ALA A 633 38.40 -7.64 -27.71
C ALA A 633 38.08 -6.19 -28.11
N GLN A 634 37.76 -5.31 -27.16
CA GLN A 634 37.54 -3.89 -27.44
C GLN A 634 38.82 -3.17 -27.94
N ARG A 635 40.01 -3.71 -27.64
CA ARG A 635 41.29 -3.03 -27.89
C ARG A 635 42.13 -3.64 -29.01
N SER A 636 41.93 -4.91 -29.30
CA SER A 636 42.69 -5.59 -30.33
C SER A 636 42.22 -5.11 -31.70
N THR A 637 43.12 -4.46 -32.44
CA THR A 637 42.90 -4.11 -33.85
C THR A 637 42.84 -5.34 -34.76
N TRP A 638 43.31 -6.49 -34.27
CA TRP A 638 43.29 -7.79 -34.94
C TRP A 638 41.95 -8.53 -34.74
N LEU A 639 41.34 -8.45 -33.55
CA LEU A 639 40.02 -9.02 -33.24
C LEU A 639 38.93 -7.95 -33.45
N ARG A 640 38.58 -7.64 -34.72
CA ARG A 640 37.50 -6.68 -35.03
C ARG A 640 36.12 -7.25 -34.69
N VAL A 641 35.72 -7.22 -33.42
CA VAL A 641 34.41 -7.69 -32.97
C VAL A 641 33.31 -6.71 -33.41
N PRO A 642 32.24 -7.18 -34.09
CA PRO A 642 31.12 -6.33 -34.48
C PRO A 642 30.41 -5.70 -33.27
N LYS A 643 30.01 -4.42 -33.38
CA LYS A 643 29.29 -3.70 -32.30
C LYS A 643 28.09 -4.46 -31.71
N PRO A 644 27.21 -5.12 -32.51
CA PRO A 644 26.08 -5.87 -31.95
C PRO A 644 26.48 -7.04 -31.05
N VAL A 645 27.66 -7.65 -31.28
CA VAL A 645 28.17 -8.75 -30.45
C VAL A 645 28.68 -8.24 -29.11
N PHE A 646 29.28 -7.05 -29.09
CA PHE A 646 29.67 -6.40 -27.85
C PHE A 646 28.45 -5.92 -27.04
N GLU A 647 27.44 -5.36 -27.72
CA GLU A 647 26.15 -5.02 -27.10
C GLU A 647 25.43 -6.26 -26.56
N PHE A 648 25.48 -7.40 -27.26
CA PHE A 648 24.96 -8.68 -26.77
C PHE A 648 25.60 -9.05 -25.44
N ALA A 649 26.94 -9.12 -25.39
CA ALA A 649 27.68 -9.52 -24.18
C ALA A 649 27.36 -8.59 -23.00
N LYS A 650 27.22 -7.28 -23.26
CA LYS A 650 26.87 -6.26 -22.28
C LYS A 650 25.48 -6.46 -21.67
N TYR A 651 24.43 -6.58 -22.49
CA TYR A 651 23.06 -6.73 -21.99
C TYR A 651 22.78 -8.13 -21.45
N PHE A 652 23.32 -9.17 -22.10
CA PHE A 652 23.29 -10.54 -21.60
C PHE A 652 23.93 -10.62 -20.21
N GLY A 653 25.10 -10.01 -20.04
CA GLY A 653 25.81 -9.89 -18.78
C GLY A 653 25.02 -9.21 -17.67
N SER A 654 24.30 -8.12 -17.97
CA SER A 654 23.42 -7.48 -16.99
C SER A 654 22.33 -8.45 -16.49
N GLY A 655 21.73 -9.21 -17.41
CA GLY A 655 20.74 -10.22 -17.05
C GLY A 655 21.32 -11.36 -16.21
N VAL A 656 22.55 -11.77 -16.52
CA VAL A 656 23.29 -12.77 -15.72
C VAL A 656 23.45 -12.30 -14.27
N ILE A 657 23.96 -11.08 -14.06
CA ILE A 657 24.19 -10.51 -12.70
C ILE A 657 22.87 -10.44 -11.92
N ILE A 658 21.79 -9.98 -12.55
CA ILE A 658 20.48 -9.89 -11.91
C ILE A 658 19.99 -11.28 -11.47
N ALA A 659 20.09 -12.29 -12.36
CA ALA A 659 19.66 -13.64 -12.02
C ALA A 659 20.56 -14.29 -10.95
N THR A 660 21.87 -14.05 -10.97
CA THR A 660 22.80 -14.50 -9.91
C THR A 660 22.36 -13.98 -8.55
N ALA A 661 22.00 -12.70 -8.45
CA ALA A 661 21.60 -12.08 -7.19
C ALA A 661 20.38 -12.75 -6.55
N PHE A 662 19.36 -13.10 -7.35
CA PHE A 662 18.14 -13.71 -6.84
C PHE A 662 18.24 -15.23 -6.69
N ILE A 663 18.79 -15.92 -7.69
CA ILE A 663 18.68 -17.38 -7.81
C ILE A 663 19.86 -18.08 -7.15
N HIS A 664 21.07 -17.54 -7.30
CA HIS A 664 22.30 -18.20 -6.85
C HIS A 664 22.83 -17.66 -5.51
N LEU A 665 22.23 -16.59 -5.00
CA LEU A 665 22.61 -15.97 -3.72
C LEU A 665 21.44 -15.89 -2.75
N LEU A 666 20.36 -15.20 -3.13
CA LEU A 666 19.25 -15.00 -2.19
C LEU A 666 18.54 -16.31 -1.83
N SER A 667 18.24 -17.15 -2.82
CA SER A 667 17.55 -18.42 -2.58
C SER A 667 18.39 -19.36 -1.69
N PRO A 668 19.67 -19.65 -2.00
CA PRO A 668 20.51 -20.45 -1.09
C PRO A 668 20.67 -19.81 0.29
N GLY A 669 20.79 -18.48 0.37
CA GLY A 669 20.86 -17.78 1.65
C GLY A 669 19.60 -17.96 2.50
N MET A 670 18.43 -18.04 1.87
CA MET A 670 17.16 -18.38 2.53
C MET A 670 17.13 -19.82 3.02
N ASP A 671 17.61 -20.76 2.20
CA ASP A 671 17.63 -22.18 2.55
C ASP A 671 18.57 -22.45 3.74
N GLU A 672 19.77 -21.84 3.75
CA GLU A 672 20.72 -21.97 4.85
C GLU A 672 20.21 -21.35 6.16
N LEU A 673 19.60 -20.16 6.11
CA LEU A 673 19.02 -19.52 7.31
C LEU A 673 17.68 -20.11 7.75
N SER A 674 17.10 -21.01 6.97
CA SER A 674 15.90 -21.78 7.33
C SER A 674 16.22 -23.24 7.68
N SER A 675 17.51 -23.58 7.81
CA SER A 675 17.95 -24.93 8.11
C SER A 675 17.37 -25.41 9.46
N PRO A 676 16.84 -26.65 9.53
CA PRO A 676 16.30 -27.22 10.77
C PRO A 676 17.37 -27.42 11.85
N CYS A 677 18.65 -27.24 11.52
CA CYS A 677 19.78 -27.29 12.42
C CYS A 677 20.08 -25.97 13.14
N LEU A 678 19.30 -24.92 12.87
CA LEU A 678 19.34 -23.64 13.58
C LEU A 678 18.40 -23.64 14.78
N SER A 679 18.66 -22.74 15.74
CA SER A 679 17.74 -22.59 16.87
C SER A 679 16.38 -22.06 16.40
N PRO A 680 15.27 -22.35 17.12
CA PRO A 680 13.93 -21.92 16.72
C PRO A 680 13.81 -20.41 16.45
N ALA A 681 14.60 -19.59 17.14
CA ALA A 681 14.65 -18.14 16.94
C ALA A 681 15.04 -17.73 15.51
N TRP A 682 15.88 -18.51 14.81
CA TRP A 682 16.24 -18.25 13.42
C TRP A 682 15.10 -18.58 12.44
N LEU A 683 14.14 -19.42 12.83
CA LEU A 683 13.02 -19.86 11.99
C LEU A 683 11.79 -18.94 12.12
N ASP A 684 11.74 -18.11 13.16
CA ASP A 684 10.61 -17.19 13.42
C ASP A 684 10.55 -16.02 12.41
N TYR A 685 11.62 -15.76 11.66
CA TYR A 685 11.72 -14.62 10.76
C TYR A 685 12.61 -14.92 9.54
N PRO A 686 12.29 -14.43 8.32
CA PRO A 686 13.11 -14.65 7.13
C PRO A 686 14.36 -13.74 7.16
N TYR A 687 15.35 -14.10 7.99
CA TYR A 687 16.57 -13.30 8.20
C TYR A 687 17.37 -13.06 6.92
N ALA A 688 17.36 -13.99 5.97
CA ALA A 688 18.01 -13.82 4.67
C ALA A 688 17.50 -12.58 3.92
N LEU A 689 16.17 -12.40 3.85
CA LEU A 689 15.56 -11.23 3.22
C LEU A 689 15.89 -9.94 3.98
N ALA A 690 16.05 -10.03 5.30
CA ALA A 690 16.40 -8.88 6.13
C ALA A 690 17.86 -8.44 5.93
N PHE A 691 18.80 -9.38 5.86
CA PHE A 691 20.19 -9.07 5.52
C PHE A 691 20.34 -8.56 4.10
N CYS A 692 19.60 -9.14 3.15
CA CYS A 692 19.51 -8.61 1.79
C CYS A 692 19.04 -7.16 1.78
N LEU A 693 17.93 -6.84 2.47
CA LEU A 693 17.41 -5.49 2.58
C LEU A 693 18.41 -4.54 3.27
N LEU A 694 19.07 -4.99 4.34
CA LEU A 694 20.09 -4.22 5.05
C LEU A 694 21.23 -3.84 4.10
N SER A 695 21.69 -4.77 3.26
CA SER A 695 22.74 -4.55 2.27
C SER A 695 22.30 -3.52 1.21
N ILE A 696 21.09 -3.67 0.64
CA ILE A 696 20.52 -2.71 -0.34
C ILE A 696 20.47 -1.30 0.28
N MET A 697 19.94 -1.17 1.50
CA MET A 697 19.85 0.14 2.17
C MET A 697 21.23 0.71 2.50
N SER A 698 22.19 -0.14 2.88
CA SER A 698 23.55 0.28 3.19
C SER A 698 24.27 0.83 1.97
N ILE A 699 24.15 0.18 0.81
CA ILE A 699 24.75 0.66 -0.44
C ILE A 699 24.12 1.96 -0.89
N PHE A 700 22.79 2.04 -0.86
CA PHE A 700 22.10 3.29 -1.16
C PHE A 700 22.57 4.44 -0.28
N LEU A 701 22.74 4.21 1.03
CA LEU A 701 23.27 5.22 1.96
C LEU A 701 24.72 5.59 1.64
N VAL A 702 25.58 4.62 1.33
CA VAL A 702 26.98 4.87 0.95
C VAL A 702 27.04 5.72 -0.32
N GLU A 703 26.25 5.40 -1.34
CA GLU A 703 26.15 6.19 -2.58
C GLU A 703 25.60 7.59 -2.33
N LEU A 704 24.54 7.71 -1.52
CA LEU A 704 23.97 9.00 -1.17
C LEU A 704 24.98 9.89 -0.42
N ILE A 705 25.74 9.31 0.52
CA ILE A 705 26.79 10.03 1.26
C ILE A 705 27.92 10.41 0.31
N ALA A 706 28.41 9.50 -0.52
CA ALA A 706 29.44 9.76 -1.52
C ALA A 706 29.03 10.91 -2.46
N PHE A 707 27.79 10.89 -2.94
CA PHE A 707 27.23 11.93 -3.79
C PHE A 707 27.10 13.28 -3.06
N ARG A 708 26.51 13.30 -1.86
CA ARG A 708 26.33 14.53 -1.08
C ARG A 708 27.66 15.15 -0.66
N TRP A 709 28.63 14.33 -0.29
CA TRP A 709 29.95 14.81 0.09
C TRP A 709 30.74 15.30 -1.11
N GLY A 710 30.71 14.56 -2.23
CA GLY A 710 31.32 14.96 -3.50
C GLY A 710 30.77 16.29 -4.02
N THR A 711 29.44 16.44 -4.05
CA THR A 711 28.77 17.69 -4.50
C THR A 711 29.01 18.87 -3.55
N ALA A 712 29.02 18.66 -2.23
CA ALA A 712 29.35 19.70 -1.25
C ALA A 712 30.81 20.17 -1.35
N LYS A 713 31.73 19.26 -1.67
CA LYS A 713 33.16 19.55 -1.88
C LYS A 713 33.37 20.29 -3.21
N LEU A 714 32.74 19.86 -4.31
CA LEU A 714 32.77 20.55 -5.61
C LEU A 714 32.24 22.00 -5.53
N LYS A 715 31.16 22.22 -4.77
CA LYS A 715 30.59 23.56 -4.54
C LYS A 715 31.53 24.50 -3.78
N ARG A 716 32.41 23.98 -2.90
CA ARG A 716 33.40 24.79 -2.17
C ARG A 716 34.59 25.23 -3.03
N ILE A 717 34.86 24.55 -4.15
CA ILE A 717 36.02 24.82 -5.02
C ILE A 717 35.61 25.64 -6.27
N GLY A 718 34.37 26.14 -6.31
CA GLY A 718 33.90 27.04 -7.37
C GLY A 718 33.64 26.38 -8.73
N ALA A 719 33.63 25.05 -8.81
CA ALA A 719 33.26 24.33 -10.02
C ALA A 719 31.74 24.17 -10.11
N SER A 720 31.11 24.67 -11.18
CA SER A 720 29.70 24.42 -11.46
C SER A 720 29.51 22.96 -11.85
N HIS A 721 29.04 22.14 -10.91
CA HIS A 721 28.58 20.80 -11.20
C HIS A 721 27.14 20.86 -11.68
N ASP A 722 26.90 20.37 -12.88
CA ASP A 722 25.56 20.08 -13.36
C ASP A 722 25.02 18.87 -12.58
N PRO A 723 24.00 19.04 -11.71
CA PRO A 723 23.46 17.95 -10.90
C PRO A 723 22.86 16.80 -11.73
N HIS A 724 22.72 16.98 -13.06
CA HIS A 724 22.08 16.05 -13.97
C HIS A 724 22.95 15.62 -15.16
N GLY A 725 24.27 15.85 -15.12
CA GLY A 725 25.19 15.20 -16.05
C GLY A 725 24.95 15.50 -17.53
N HIS A 726 24.68 16.75 -17.94
CA HIS A 726 24.55 17.10 -19.36
C HIS A 726 25.89 17.13 -20.13
N ARG A 727 27.02 16.70 -19.54
CA ARG A 727 28.34 16.63 -20.24
C ARG A 727 29.20 15.39 -19.96
N SER A 728 28.71 14.38 -19.24
CA SER A 728 29.50 13.15 -19.01
C SER A 728 28.62 11.92 -19.17
N ASP A 729 28.95 11.06 -20.13
CA ASP A 729 28.15 9.88 -20.53
C ASP A 729 28.02 8.77 -19.48
N TYR A 730 28.54 8.96 -18.26
CA TYR A 730 28.40 8.04 -17.13
C TYR A 730 28.37 8.81 -15.80
N SER A 731 27.18 8.96 -15.22
CA SER A 731 26.96 9.47 -13.85
C SER A 731 25.90 8.62 -13.13
N HIS A 732 26.28 8.03 -12.00
CA HIS A 732 25.40 7.29 -11.10
C HIS A 732 24.35 8.26 -10.50
N ALA A 733 23.06 7.98 -10.72
CA ALA A 733 21.97 8.84 -10.31
C ALA A 733 21.30 8.31 -9.03
N ALA A 734 21.45 9.05 -7.93
CA ALA A 734 20.61 8.89 -6.76
C ALA A 734 19.28 9.64 -6.97
N HIS A 735 18.17 8.92 -6.89
CA HIS A 735 16.81 9.43 -7.10
C HIS A 735 16.45 10.56 -6.11
N GLY A 736 16.12 11.74 -6.65
CA GLY A 736 15.45 12.84 -5.97
C GLY A 736 14.30 13.38 -6.83
N PRO A 737 13.29 14.06 -6.23
CA PRO A 737 12.07 14.42 -6.94
C PRO A 737 12.34 15.48 -8.02
N GLU A 738 11.74 15.27 -9.19
CA GLU A 738 11.73 16.23 -10.30
C GLU A 738 11.20 17.59 -9.83
N THR A 739 12.08 18.59 -9.74
CA THR A 739 11.65 19.98 -9.72
C THR A 739 11.56 20.49 -11.15
N SER A 740 10.33 20.81 -11.56
CA SER A 740 10.02 21.46 -12.83
C SER A 740 10.90 22.70 -13.06
N ALA A 741 11.72 22.66 -14.11
CA ALA A 741 12.34 23.86 -14.64
C ALA A 741 11.24 24.75 -15.23
N VAL A 742 11.14 25.97 -14.72
CA VAL A 742 10.30 27.05 -15.25
C VAL A 742 10.73 27.33 -16.70
N PRO A 743 9.80 27.47 -17.67
CA PRO A 743 10.18 27.89 -19.01
C PRO A 743 10.56 29.37 -18.97
N ALA A 744 11.83 29.68 -19.22
CA ALA A 744 12.25 31.04 -19.52
C ALA A 744 11.62 31.45 -20.87
N GLN A 745 10.70 32.41 -20.80
CA GLN A 745 10.03 33.00 -21.95
C GLN A 745 11.02 33.83 -22.78
N ALA A 746 10.97 33.57 -24.10
CA ALA A 746 11.12 34.49 -25.23
C ALA A 746 12.22 35.58 -25.21
N ALA A 747 13.20 35.43 -26.09
CA ALA A 747 13.89 36.56 -26.73
C ALA A 747 13.99 36.33 -28.25
N VAL A 748 13.61 37.38 -28.98
CA VAL A 748 13.40 37.54 -30.43
C VAL A 748 14.73 37.48 -31.21
N PRO A 749 14.77 36.98 -32.47
CA PRO A 749 15.97 37.03 -33.30
C PRO A 749 16.06 38.37 -34.06
N LEU A 750 17.19 39.07 -33.94
CA LEU A 750 17.57 40.13 -34.89
C LEU A 750 19.05 39.97 -35.27
N ALA A 751 19.30 40.13 -36.57
CA ALA A 751 20.56 39.89 -37.26
C ALA A 751 21.51 41.12 -37.30
N LEU A 752 22.73 40.86 -37.80
CA LEU A 752 23.77 41.76 -38.39
C LEU A 752 24.93 42.27 -37.50
N ALA A 753 26.08 41.54 -37.59
CA ALA A 753 27.48 41.94 -37.94
C ALA A 753 28.15 43.24 -37.39
N PRO A 754 29.50 43.44 -37.46
CA PRO A 754 30.66 42.55 -37.71
C PRO A 754 31.88 42.74 -36.74
N LYS A 755 32.97 41.99 -37.03
CA LYS A 755 34.35 41.95 -36.46
C LYS A 755 35.09 43.30 -36.30
N VAL A 756 36.13 43.35 -35.43
CA VAL A 756 37.58 43.58 -35.75
C VAL A 756 38.43 43.93 -34.49
N ASP A 757 39.45 43.09 -34.25
CA ASP A 757 40.88 43.25 -33.86
C ASP A 757 41.46 44.33 -32.90
N SER A 758 42.29 43.81 -31.97
CA SER A 758 43.71 44.15 -31.68
C SER A 758 44.18 45.36 -30.82
N TYR A 759 44.89 45.01 -29.73
CA TYR A 759 46.21 45.44 -29.21
C TYR A 759 46.52 46.78 -28.49
N SER A 760 47.41 46.62 -27.49
CA SER A 760 48.23 47.57 -26.67
C SER A 760 47.51 48.30 -25.52
N GLY A 761 47.87 48.17 -24.23
CA GLY A 761 49.16 48.36 -23.52
C GLY A 761 49.06 49.69 -22.73
N ARG A 762 49.45 49.93 -21.48
CA ARG A 762 50.24 49.28 -20.42
C ARG A 762 50.21 50.27 -19.21
N SER A 763 50.02 49.83 -17.96
CA SER A 763 50.69 50.37 -16.74
C SER A 763 50.11 49.77 -15.43
N ASP A 764 50.88 48.88 -14.82
CA ASP A 764 50.81 48.36 -13.43
C ASP A 764 51.17 49.46 -12.38
N PRO A 765 51.22 49.23 -11.03
CA PRO A 765 50.95 48.00 -10.25
C PRO A 765 50.09 48.19 -8.98
N GLU A 766 49.48 47.10 -8.47
CA GLU A 766 49.51 46.72 -7.04
C GLU A 766 48.66 45.45 -6.78
N SER A 767 49.30 44.30 -6.56
CA SER A 767 49.09 43.41 -5.40
C SER A 767 49.60 41.99 -5.68
N GLY A 768 50.15 41.39 -4.62
CA GLY A 768 51.03 40.23 -4.63
C GLY A 768 50.42 38.91 -5.12
N LYS A 769 51.24 38.20 -5.91
CA LYS A 769 51.52 36.75 -5.89
C LYS A 769 50.48 35.83 -5.22
N ALA A 770 49.79 35.05 -6.04
CA ALA A 770 49.56 33.62 -5.77
C ALA A 770 49.45 32.86 -7.11
N GLU A 771 50.42 31.99 -7.36
CA GLU A 771 50.52 31.12 -8.53
C GLU A 771 49.38 30.10 -8.61
N LEU A 772 48.79 30.05 -9.81
CA LEU A 772 48.35 28.90 -10.57
C LEU A 772 48.58 27.50 -9.93
N LYS A 773 47.60 27.03 -9.14
CA LYS A 773 47.34 25.60 -8.86
C LYS A 773 45.83 25.33 -8.87
N VAL A 774 45.19 25.49 -10.03
CA VAL A 774 43.79 25.10 -10.22
C VAL A 774 43.69 24.31 -11.51
N GLY A 775 43.73 22.98 -11.40
CA GLY A 775 43.63 22.10 -12.57
C GLY A 775 43.78 20.62 -12.31
N LEU A 776 44.34 20.20 -11.16
CA LEU A 776 44.64 18.78 -10.93
C LEU A 776 43.61 18.02 -10.06
N SER A 777 42.76 18.69 -9.28
CA SER A 777 41.87 18.00 -8.31
C SER A 777 40.46 17.65 -8.82
N ASN A 778 39.99 18.26 -9.90
CA ASN A 778 38.61 18.08 -10.38
C ASN A 778 38.41 16.78 -11.18
N ILE A 779 39.49 16.19 -11.71
CA ILE A 779 39.44 14.91 -12.43
C ILE A 779 39.39 13.76 -11.41
N ASP A 780 40.17 13.85 -10.33
CA ASP A 780 40.31 12.77 -9.32
C ASP A 780 39.00 12.45 -8.58
N ASP A 781 38.19 13.45 -8.20
CA ASP A 781 36.96 13.20 -7.42
C ASP A 781 35.86 12.49 -8.26
N SER A 782 35.80 12.73 -9.58
CA SER A 782 34.87 12.02 -10.49
C SER A 782 35.35 10.61 -10.86
N VAL A 783 36.68 10.43 -10.93
CA VAL A 783 37.32 9.14 -11.16
C VAL A 783 37.16 8.25 -9.92
N ALA A 784 37.27 8.83 -8.72
CA ALA A 784 37.07 8.12 -7.46
C ALA A 784 35.65 7.54 -7.31
N ALA A 785 34.61 8.28 -7.68
CA ALA A 785 33.23 7.79 -7.64
C ALA A 785 33.00 6.61 -8.60
N ARG A 786 33.61 6.66 -9.80
CA ARG A 786 33.54 5.56 -10.78
C ARG A 786 34.28 4.32 -10.30
N ILE A 787 35.48 4.50 -9.74
CA ILE A 787 36.25 3.42 -9.13
C ILE A 787 35.49 2.81 -7.94
N LEU A 788 34.80 3.63 -7.15
CA LEU A 788 34.00 3.17 -6.01
C LEU A 788 32.81 2.31 -6.45
N GLY A 789 32.03 2.72 -7.47
CA GLY A 789 30.92 1.92 -7.99
C GLY A 789 31.38 0.56 -8.52
N ILE A 790 32.52 0.53 -9.23
CA ILE A 790 33.16 -0.72 -9.68
C ILE A 790 33.58 -1.57 -8.49
N ALA A 791 34.22 -0.97 -7.48
CA ALA A 791 34.68 -1.70 -6.30
C ALA A 791 33.51 -2.30 -5.51
N ILE A 792 32.35 -1.62 -5.44
CA ILE A 792 31.13 -2.12 -4.80
C ILE A 792 30.56 -3.31 -5.58
N LEU A 793 30.43 -3.18 -6.91
CA LEU A 793 29.98 -4.27 -7.79
C LEU A 793 30.92 -5.48 -7.67
N GLU A 794 32.22 -5.27 -7.79
CA GLU A 794 33.22 -6.34 -7.67
C GLU A 794 33.21 -6.98 -6.30
N PHE A 795 33.07 -6.22 -5.21
CA PHE A 795 33.02 -6.78 -3.88
C PHE A 795 31.86 -7.78 -3.71
N GLY A 796 30.67 -7.43 -4.22
CA GLY A 796 29.50 -8.33 -4.20
C GLY A 796 29.75 -9.62 -4.96
N VAL A 797 30.25 -9.50 -6.21
CA VAL A 797 30.56 -10.65 -7.07
C VAL A 797 31.70 -11.52 -6.50
N LEU A 798 32.75 -10.92 -5.93
CA LEU A 798 33.92 -11.63 -5.39
C LEU A 798 33.57 -12.45 -4.14
N LEU A 799 32.77 -11.88 -3.24
CA LEU A 799 32.34 -12.58 -2.01
C LEU A 799 31.59 -13.87 -2.35
N HIS A 800 30.65 -13.77 -3.31
CA HIS A 800 29.90 -14.92 -3.83
C HIS A 800 30.80 -15.96 -4.50
N SER A 801 31.73 -15.51 -5.34
CA SER A 801 32.62 -16.37 -6.12
C SER A 801 33.52 -17.23 -5.22
N ILE A 802 33.98 -16.68 -4.08
CA ILE A 802 34.75 -17.43 -3.09
C ILE A 802 33.89 -18.49 -2.40
N LEU A 803 32.64 -18.16 -2.04
CA LEU A 803 31.72 -19.10 -1.39
C LEU A 803 31.32 -20.25 -2.32
N ILE A 804 31.01 -19.96 -3.60
CA ILE A 804 30.79 -20.99 -4.63
C ILE A 804 31.99 -21.92 -4.73
N GLY A 805 33.22 -21.37 -4.71
CA GLY A 805 34.42 -22.18 -4.80
C GLY A 805 34.56 -23.13 -3.60
N LEU A 806 34.27 -22.62 -2.40
CA LEU A 806 34.28 -23.40 -1.16
C LEU A 806 33.25 -24.53 -1.21
N THR A 807 32.00 -24.24 -1.59
CA THR A 807 30.91 -25.21 -1.64
C THR A 807 31.19 -26.29 -2.68
N LEU A 808 31.62 -25.94 -3.89
CA LEU A 808 32.01 -26.90 -4.93
C LEU A 808 33.08 -27.89 -4.43
N ALA A 809 34.05 -27.43 -3.65
CA ALA A 809 35.13 -28.29 -3.15
C ALA A 809 34.66 -29.35 -2.15
N VAL A 810 33.58 -29.08 -1.40
CA VAL A 810 33.05 -29.97 -0.35
C VAL A 810 31.75 -30.66 -0.74
N ASP A 811 31.12 -30.26 -1.85
CA ASP A 811 29.83 -30.78 -2.29
C ASP A 811 29.88 -32.27 -2.72
N PRO A 812 28.89 -33.10 -2.31
CA PRO A 812 28.84 -34.52 -2.67
C PRO A 812 28.49 -34.76 -4.15
N ASN A 813 27.72 -33.87 -4.79
CA ASN A 813 27.31 -33.90 -6.19
C ASN A 813 28.28 -33.16 -7.12
N PHE A 814 29.57 -33.14 -6.76
CA PHE A 814 30.62 -32.37 -7.43
C PHE A 814 30.61 -32.40 -8.95
N LYS A 815 30.33 -33.53 -9.62
CA LYS A 815 30.37 -33.59 -11.09
C LYS A 815 29.34 -32.68 -11.76
N ILE A 816 28.12 -32.63 -11.20
CA ILE A 816 27.03 -31.82 -11.76
C ILE A 816 27.35 -30.36 -11.49
N LEU A 817 27.63 -30.02 -10.22
CA LEU A 817 27.94 -28.68 -9.80
C LEU A 817 29.19 -28.12 -10.52
N PHE A 818 30.22 -28.95 -10.72
CA PHE A 818 31.43 -28.56 -11.45
C PHE A 818 31.13 -28.09 -12.88
N VAL A 819 30.31 -28.84 -13.63
CA VAL A 819 29.95 -28.47 -15.00
C VAL A 819 29.12 -27.19 -15.02
N VAL A 820 28.15 -27.08 -14.11
CA VAL A 820 27.32 -25.87 -13.98
C VAL A 820 28.16 -24.65 -13.65
N ILE A 821 29.09 -24.75 -12.70
CA ILE A 821 29.95 -23.65 -12.27
C ILE A 821 30.91 -23.18 -13.36
N ILE A 822 31.37 -24.05 -14.28
CA ILE A 822 32.14 -23.61 -15.45
C ILE A 822 31.32 -22.61 -16.27
N PHE A 823 30.06 -22.94 -16.59
CA PHE A 823 29.20 -22.04 -17.37
C PHE A 823 28.82 -20.79 -16.56
N HIS A 824 28.49 -20.94 -15.27
CA HIS A 824 28.16 -19.84 -14.37
C HIS A 824 29.27 -18.78 -14.34
N GLN A 825 30.50 -19.20 -14.01
CA GLN A 825 31.65 -18.31 -13.87
C GLN A 825 32.10 -17.72 -15.21
N THR A 826 31.88 -18.44 -16.32
CA THR A 826 32.18 -17.89 -17.65
C THR A 826 31.18 -16.79 -18.05
N PHE A 827 29.88 -16.99 -17.81
CA PHE A 827 28.85 -16.01 -18.17
C PHE A 827 28.85 -14.79 -17.24
N GLU A 828 29.05 -15.01 -15.95
CA GLU A 828 29.22 -13.93 -14.96
C GLU A 828 30.50 -13.14 -15.27
N GLY A 829 31.59 -13.83 -15.61
CA GLY A 829 32.82 -13.21 -16.08
C GLY A 829 32.64 -12.39 -17.36
N LEU A 830 31.87 -12.90 -18.33
CA LEU A 830 31.55 -12.15 -19.56
C LEU A 830 30.80 -10.85 -19.25
N GLY A 831 29.84 -10.91 -18.32
CA GLY A 831 29.08 -9.75 -17.88
C GLY A 831 29.95 -8.70 -17.19
N LEU A 832 30.74 -9.11 -16.20
CA LEU A 832 31.68 -8.22 -15.51
C LEU A 832 32.73 -7.64 -16.49
N GLY A 833 33.31 -8.49 -17.34
CA GLY A 833 34.32 -8.11 -18.33
C GLY A 833 33.82 -7.04 -19.31
N SER A 834 32.57 -7.17 -19.79
CA SER A 834 31.97 -6.17 -20.68
C SER A 834 31.81 -4.79 -20.04
N ARG A 835 31.60 -4.74 -18.72
CA ARG A 835 31.51 -3.50 -17.94
C ARG A 835 32.88 -2.88 -17.75
N LEU A 836 33.85 -3.68 -17.32
CA LEU A 836 35.24 -3.27 -17.16
C LEU A 836 35.85 -2.75 -18.47
N ALA A 837 35.48 -3.35 -19.60
CA ALA A 837 35.90 -2.93 -20.93
C ALA A 837 35.42 -1.49 -21.26
N SER A 838 34.15 -1.19 -20.99
CA SER A 838 33.56 0.14 -21.24
C SER A 838 34.16 1.27 -20.41
N LEU A 839 34.77 0.95 -19.27
CA LEU A 839 35.36 1.93 -18.36
C LEU A 839 36.76 2.39 -18.76
N HIS A 840 37.48 1.56 -19.52
CA HIS A 840 38.86 1.85 -19.90
C HIS A 840 39.02 3.18 -20.63
N ASP A 841 38.14 3.47 -21.59
CA ASP A 841 38.19 4.68 -22.42
C ASP A 841 37.86 5.96 -21.61
N THR A 842 37.31 5.80 -20.40
CA THR A 842 36.87 6.91 -19.53
C THR A 842 37.84 7.23 -18.39
N LEU A 843 38.82 6.36 -18.12
CA LEU A 843 39.80 6.52 -17.04
C LEU A 843 41.06 7.23 -17.55
N PRO A 844 41.72 8.07 -16.73
CA PRO A 844 43.02 8.65 -17.08
C PRO A 844 44.08 7.58 -17.34
N PRO A 845 45.15 7.89 -18.13
CA PRO A 845 46.21 6.94 -18.48
C PRO A 845 46.82 6.19 -17.30
N THR A 846 46.91 6.84 -16.15
CA THR A 846 47.46 6.31 -14.90
C THR A 846 46.64 5.14 -14.32
N TYR A 847 45.34 5.05 -14.63
CA TYR A 847 44.42 4.05 -14.07
C TYR A 847 43.96 3.00 -15.08
N HIS A 848 44.53 2.97 -16.28
CA HIS A 848 44.17 1.98 -17.30
C HIS A 848 44.48 0.52 -16.92
N LEU A 849 45.30 0.30 -15.89
CA LEU A 849 45.58 -1.02 -15.34
C LEU A 849 44.43 -1.53 -14.45
N VAL A 850 43.58 -0.64 -13.91
CA VAL A 850 42.51 -1.00 -12.96
C VAL A 850 41.55 -2.05 -13.53
N PRO A 851 41.00 -1.92 -14.76
CA PRO A 851 40.10 -2.94 -15.32
C PRO A 851 40.76 -4.33 -15.50
N TYR A 852 42.08 -4.37 -15.73
CA TYR A 852 42.80 -5.63 -15.85
C TYR A 852 43.04 -6.30 -14.50
N LEU A 853 43.38 -5.50 -13.48
CA LEU A 853 43.55 -6.01 -12.11
C LEU A 853 42.22 -6.53 -11.57
N ALA A 854 41.16 -5.75 -11.70
CA ALA A 854 39.76 -6.11 -11.41
C ALA A 854 39.39 -7.50 -11.96
N ALA A 855 39.54 -7.68 -13.28
CA ALA A 855 39.19 -8.95 -13.91
C ALA A 855 40.15 -10.11 -13.57
N ALA A 856 41.42 -9.84 -13.24
CA ALA A 856 42.34 -10.86 -12.71
C ALA A 856 41.96 -11.31 -11.28
N VAL A 857 41.54 -10.36 -10.43
CA VAL A 857 41.04 -10.63 -9.07
C VAL A 857 39.79 -11.51 -9.14
N TYR A 858 38.85 -11.21 -10.04
CA TYR A 858 37.70 -12.09 -10.30
C TYR A 858 38.14 -13.49 -10.72
N GLY A 859 39.02 -13.61 -11.72
CA GLY A 859 39.45 -14.90 -12.26
C GLY A 859 40.05 -15.85 -11.21
N ILE A 860 40.76 -15.29 -10.22
CA ILE A 860 41.45 -16.05 -9.16
C ILE A 860 40.53 -16.35 -7.96
N SER A 861 39.44 -15.60 -7.75
CA SER A 861 38.58 -15.69 -6.57
C SER A 861 37.98 -17.09 -6.34
N THR A 862 37.29 -17.65 -7.34
CA THR A 862 36.69 -19.00 -7.28
C THR A 862 37.74 -20.10 -7.12
N PRO A 863 38.86 -20.12 -7.87
CA PRO A 863 39.99 -21.03 -7.62
C PRO A 863 40.53 -20.99 -6.19
N ILE A 864 40.65 -19.80 -5.58
CA ILE A 864 41.04 -19.68 -4.17
C ILE A 864 39.99 -20.34 -3.27
N GLY A 865 38.70 -20.08 -3.49
CA GLY A 865 37.61 -20.71 -2.76
C GLY A 865 37.69 -22.24 -2.82
N ILE A 866 37.94 -22.80 -4.00
CA ILE A 866 38.09 -24.25 -4.19
C ILE A 866 39.31 -24.78 -3.46
N ALA A 867 40.46 -24.10 -3.55
CA ALA A 867 41.68 -24.50 -2.87
C ALA A 867 41.53 -24.49 -1.33
N VAL A 868 40.90 -23.44 -0.79
CA VAL A 868 40.57 -23.36 0.64
C VAL A 868 39.63 -24.49 1.02
N GLY A 869 38.55 -24.70 0.25
CA GLY A 869 37.57 -25.76 0.51
C GLY A 869 38.18 -27.16 0.48
N LEU A 870 39.13 -27.42 -0.43
CA LEU A 870 39.90 -28.66 -0.44
C LEU A 870 40.78 -28.82 0.81
N GLY A 871 41.39 -27.73 1.29
CA GLY A 871 42.23 -27.73 2.49
C GLY A 871 41.46 -27.93 3.79
N VAL A 872 40.22 -27.41 3.87
CA VAL A 872 39.36 -27.55 5.06
C VAL A 872 38.34 -28.68 4.94
N ARG A 873 38.33 -29.45 3.85
CA ARG A 873 37.30 -30.47 3.55
C ARG A 873 37.13 -31.53 4.64
N SER A 874 38.17 -31.87 5.38
CA SER A 874 38.10 -32.87 6.47
C SER A 874 37.56 -32.29 7.78
N THR A 875 37.51 -30.97 7.93
CA THR A 875 37.13 -30.27 9.17
C THR A 875 35.91 -29.36 9.01
N TYR A 876 35.59 -28.97 7.78
CA TYR A 876 34.44 -28.13 7.43
C TYR A 876 33.21 -28.99 7.18
N ASN A 877 32.17 -28.77 8.00
CA ASN A 877 30.86 -29.38 7.83
C ASN A 877 29.91 -28.34 7.21
N PRO A 878 29.55 -28.44 5.91
CA PRO A 878 28.64 -27.50 5.26
C PRO A 878 27.23 -27.50 5.88
N GLY A 879 26.78 -28.63 6.46
CA GLY A 879 25.48 -28.72 7.15
C GLY A 879 25.51 -28.36 8.63
N GLY A 880 26.61 -27.79 9.14
CA GLY A 880 26.73 -27.37 10.54
C GLY A 880 26.07 -26.03 10.80
N THR A 881 25.52 -25.83 12.01
CA THR A 881 24.86 -24.58 12.44
C THR A 881 25.69 -23.33 12.12
N THR A 882 27.00 -23.35 12.40
CA THR A 882 27.89 -22.21 12.12
C THR A 882 28.09 -21.99 10.62
N ALA A 883 28.17 -23.06 9.82
CA ALA A 883 28.34 -22.96 8.38
C ALA A 883 27.08 -22.36 7.73
N SER A 884 25.90 -22.84 8.11
CA SER A 884 24.61 -22.31 7.63
C SER A 884 24.39 -20.84 8.01
N ILE A 885 24.73 -20.44 9.25
CA ILE A 885 24.63 -19.03 9.64
C ILE A 885 25.59 -18.15 8.81
N VAL A 886 26.85 -18.56 8.66
CA VAL A 886 27.86 -17.77 7.96
C VAL A 886 27.55 -17.68 6.46
N SER A 887 27.28 -18.81 5.80
CA SER A 887 26.92 -18.80 4.36
C SER A 887 25.65 -18.02 4.14
N GLY A 888 24.60 -18.30 4.94
CA GLY A 888 23.32 -17.64 4.84
C GLY A 888 23.38 -16.11 4.98
N ILE A 889 24.17 -15.60 5.93
CA ILE A 889 24.39 -14.14 6.09
C ILE A 889 25.18 -13.56 4.90
N LEU A 890 26.29 -14.19 4.52
CA LEU A 890 27.17 -13.67 3.47
C LEU A 890 26.49 -13.68 2.10
N ASP A 891 25.77 -14.76 1.77
CA ASP A 891 25.02 -14.90 0.52
C ASP A 891 23.87 -13.88 0.45
N SER A 892 23.17 -13.66 1.58
CA SER A 892 22.11 -12.66 1.66
C SER A 892 22.63 -11.22 1.53
N LEU A 893 23.78 -10.90 2.14
CA LEU A 893 24.41 -9.58 2.01
C LEU A 893 24.92 -9.36 0.57
N SER A 894 25.59 -10.35 -0.02
CA SER A 894 26.08 -10.31 -1.40
C SER A 894 24.92 -10.16 -2.39
N SER A 895 23.81 -10.89 -2.19
CA SER A 895 22.58 -10.74 -2.97
C SER A 895 22.08 -9.31 -2.95
N GLY A 896 22.00 -8.68 -1.77
CA GLY A 896 21.55 -7.29 -1.65
C GLY A 896 22.43 -6.31 -2.41
N VAL A 897 23.76 -6.54 -2.46
CA VAL A 897 24.66 -5.74 -3.29
C VAL A 897 24.30 -5.86 -4.77
N LEU A 898 24.20 -7.09 -5.26
CA LEU A 898 23.98 -7.35 -6.68
C LEU A 898 22.55 -7.03 -7.13
N ILE A 899 21.55 -7.12 -6.26
CA ILE A 899 20.18 -6.66 -6.54
C ILE A 899 20.18 -5.14 -6.74
N TYR A 900 20.81 -4.39 -5.83
CA TYR A 900 20.88 -2.94 -5.96
C TYR A 900 21.62 -2.56 -7.24
N THR A 901 22.83 -3.08 -7.45
CA THR A 901 23.61 -2.77 -8.65
C THR A 901 22.90 -3.26 -9.93
N GLY A 902 22.31 -4.45 -9.93
CA GLY A 902 21.61 -5.01 -11.08
C GLY A 902 20.36 -4.24 -11.48
N LEU A 903 19.52 -3.82 -10.52
CA LEU A 903 18.27 -3.14 -10.81
C LEU A 903 18.44 -1.62 -10.97
N VAL A 904 19.24 -0.99 -10.11
CA VAL A 904 19.39 0.47 -10.09
C VAL A 904 20.49 0.90 -11.06
N GLU A 905 21.69 0.33 -10.96
CA GLU A 905 22.84 0.78 -11.76
C GLU A 905 22.89 0.21 -13.16
N LEU A 906 22.42 -1.03 -13.36
CA LEU A 906 22.40 -1.65 -14.69
C LEU A 906 21.04 -1.44 -15.36
N LEU A 907 19.96 -2.02 -14.85
CA LEU A 907 18.67 -2.00 -15.53
C LEU A 907 18.10 -0.59 -15.70
N ALA A 908 17.93 0.18 -14.61
CA ALA A 908 17.33 1.51 -14.69
C ALA A 908 18.22 2.49 -15.46
N HIS A 909 19.52 2.53 -15.19
CA HIS A 909 20.43 3.44 -15.90
C HIS A 909 20.49 3.14 -17.40
N GLU A 910 20.56 1.88 -17.81
CA GLU A 910 20.71 1.54 -19.22
C GLU A 910 19.45 1.76 -20.05
N PHE A 911 18.27 1.50 -19.49
CA PHE A 911 17.02 1.56 -20.26
C PHE A 911 16.23 2.84 -20.03
N LEU A 912 16.28 3.42 -18.82
CA LEU A 912 15.45 4.57 -18.45
C LEU A 912 16.23 5.89 -18.45
N PHE A 913 17.53 5.88 -18.15
CA PHE A 913 18.31 7.11 -18.00
C PHE A 913 19.36 7.35 -19.10
N ASN A 914 19.71 6.32 -19.87
CA ASN A 914 20.63 6.47 -20.99
C ASN A 914 19.95 7.16 -22.19
N LYS A 915 20.41 8.38 -22.53
CA LYS A 915 19.92 9.17 -23.67
C LYS A 915 20.06 8.44 -25.00
N GLU A 916 21.07 7.57 -25.17
CA GLU A 916 21.21 6.77 -26.38
C GLU A 916 20.04 5.81 -26.53
N MET A 917 19.62 5.16 -25.43
CA MET A 917 18.51 4.20 -25.43
C MET A 917 17.15 4.88 -25.55
N ILE A 918 16.96 6.03 -24.88
CA ILE A 918 15.74 6.85 -24.99
C ILE A 918 15.50 7.31 -26.45
N ASN A 919 16.57 7.63 -27.17
CA ASN A 919 16.50 8.08 -28.57
C ASN A 919 16.69 6.95 -29.59
N SER A 920 16.85 5.70 -29.14
CA SER A 920 17.08 4.55 -30.02
C SER A 920 15.78 4.05 -30.67
N SER A 921 15.91 3.28 -31.75
CA SER A 921 14.73 2.66 -32.38
C SER A 921 14.16 1.55 -31.48
N ASN A 922 12.84 1.35 -31.56
CA ASN A 922 12.16 0.26 -30.84
C ASN A 922 12.78 -1.13 -31.13
N GLY A 923 13.39 -1.32 -32.31
CA GLY A 923 14.13 -2.54 -32.64
C GLY A 923 15.41 -2.74 -31.84
N LYS A 924 16.20 -1.67 -31.63
CA LYS A 924 17.40 -1.71 -30.77
C LYS A 924 17.02 -1.94 -29.31
N LEU A 925 15.95 -1.29 -28.85
CA LEU A 925 15.39 -1.51 -27.51
C LEU A 925 14.93 -2.96 -27.31
N ALA A 926 14.16 -3.51 -28.25
CA ALA A 926 13.71 -4.90 -28.20
C ALA A 926 14.89 -5.88 -28.19
N TYR A 927 15.90 -5.66 -29.03
CA TYR A 927 17.13 -6.47 -29.03
C TYR A 927 17.83 -6.48 -27.66
N ALA A 928 18.03 -5.30 -27.06
CA ALA A 928 18.69 -5.18 -25.76
C ALA A 928 17.89 -5.88 -24.64
N ILE A 929 16.56 -5.70 -24.62
CA ILE A 929 15.68 -6.39 -23.65
C ILE A 929 15.74 -7.91 -23.84
N CYS A 930 15.67 -8.41 -25.09
CA CYS A 930 15.76 -9.83 -25.38
C CYS A 930 17.10 -10.43 -24.92
N CYS A 931 18.23 -9.75 -25.16
CA CYS A 931 19.55 -10.20 -24.72
C CYS A 931 19.62 -10.32 -23.20
N MET A 932 19.09 -9.32 -22.48
CA MET A 932 19.06 -9.32 -21.02
C MET A 932 18.16 -10.42 -20.46
N LEU A 933 16.95 -10.59 -21.00
CA LEU A 933 16.04 -11.67 -20.61
C LEU A 933 16.64 -13.05 -20.88
N LEU A 934 17.40 -13.20 -21.98
CA LEU A 934 18.15 -14.42 -22.27
C LEU A 934 19.22 -14.67 -21.21
N GLY A 935 19.96 -13.64 -20.78
CA GLY A 935 20.92 -13.73 -19.68
C GLY A 935 20.26 -14.20 -18.38
N CYS A 936 19.14 -13.58 -18.00
CA CYS A 936 18.37 -14.00 -16.82
C CYS A 936 17.91 -15.46 -16.95
N GLY A 937 17.36 -15.84 -18.10
CA GLY A 937 16.80 -17.17 -18.35
C GLY A 937 17.85 -18.28 -18.34
N ILE A 938 19.02 -18.06 -18.96
CA ILE A 938 20.11 -19.04 -18.95
C ILE A 938 20.66 -19.23 -17.54
N MET A 939 20.86 -18.16 -16.79
CA MET A 939 21.36 -18.28 -15.40
C MET A 939 20.34 -18.94 -14.48
N ALA A 940 19.05 -18.68 -14.66
CA ALA A 940 17.99 -19.38 -13.95
C ALA A 940 17.97 -20.88 -14.29
N LEU A 941 18.19 -21.24 -15.56
CA LEU A 941 18.27 -22.63 -16.00
C LEU A 941 19.48 -23.34 -15.38
N LEU A 942 20.64 -22.68 -15.31
CA LEU A 942 21.82 -23.20 -14.64
C LEU A 942 21.56 -23.42 -13.14
N GLY A 943 20.86 -22.48 -12.48
CA GLY A 943 20.50 -22.62 -11.06
C GLY A 943 19.50 -23.74 -10.77
N ARG A 944 18.64 -24.07 -11.73
CA ARG A 944 17.77 -25.25 -11.65
C ARG A 944 18.50 -26.56 -11.96
N TRP A 945 19.60 -26.48 -12.70
CA TRP A 945 20.40 -27.65 -13.08
C TRP A 945 21.40 -28.04 -11.98
N ALA A 946 21.97 -27.05 -11.29
CA ALA A 946 22.61 -27.27 -9.98
C ALA A 946 21.58 -27.81 -8.98
#